data_AF-A0A1F4Y5Y2-F1
#
_entry.id   AF-A0A1F4Y5Y2-F1
#
_cell.length_a   1.000
_cell.length_b   1.000
_cell.length_c   1.000
_cell.angle_alpha   90.00
_cell.angle_beta   90.00
_cell.angle_gamma   90.00
#
_symmetry.space_group_name_H-M   'P 1'
#
loop_
_entity.id
_entity.type
_entity.pdbx_description
1 polymer ?
#
loop_
_entity_poly.entity_id
_entity_poly.type
_entity_poly.pdbx_seq_one_letter_code
_entity_poly.pdbx_strand_id
1 'polypeptide(L)'
;MRRLLPFLLSLFVLPICYASPGSELFRTNPNVKAKVASQALPRATQGMILQGGDNISDATVIGSIPYSDTGTTEGYADDYLGSCGYDGGSPDVVYSYSPVRDTEWVEISMCTDSANYDTRLYVFENDPDNEIACNDDGCPWSNQSYLDHIRMLAGNIYYIIVDGYDGGYGHYVINFNFTTPPPPVPPNDNCEDVTPDTLIDGEVITWLGDNSGATNDCNLTSPNAEVWHAFTVNERMDIAIDACGTIPSLSNAFIVIMPYCPCSGYVFADSYGWDECGDGNWTLHFYNLMPGTYYVPVFSDESIEPTHPYQLQIIGRTSLPPPTNDRCVDAMPIGDVTDLSFSNIYATPEYDPGEPNCMESNDIWYVYTAPYDCILKVDLCGSRFDSRLAVYDGYLCDPLPNMLVCSGEGLCGNPDWGRDPEVAFRAVGGQQYLFQVGGDFSWGEPRRIGEGNITVTATLPVIAVSPSEVLGQTSRGGMDSEVIQISNIGTGDLTFSLRCSQDSIRIARTQPIDISRLNVGIHQEKQSPIALDKLPAEPGAIPSENLIREMPARILQGGEDINTATPVTEIPFAAAGTTIGYANDYAGVCGIDAGAPDVVYSYTPVEPEEYITIDLCSYYTDFDTRLYVFENDPLTEIACDDDGCLFIRSRLSSVPMNFGNIYYIVVDGFGTGAGNYMINVSRGYPYPPNDNCDSVVPSNLLPGDTLTFTGNTANATSDCPQYSGFAEVWEAFTIDVPMNVTIDLCNTNPPQFLWNQLLVVGCPCQQAIDYSFFDADACADGNEALYFSALPPGTYYYPLASNWEEAGPYTLNITGEVYVPCELERPAGAIPENEPQCYDGYIDEFNGGCESFPPFFGRINEGDTIWGESGTFLLDGVETREADWYEFRLPWPAQVTVTSVAEFSQLLILIKLGDPIPCDYWVEGAAEALDCDTITLNQQVLPGIYAIYIAPNTFSRWECGLNYVLTLDLVTTWLSTDVTEGTIPERSSTDITVYMNAADLEEGNYSGLIDISSNDLSDPEVQVPVSLIVSDGCSYIPGDINFDGRANGIDVTFGVVYFKGGNLPPIDCVPPCVGIPDPFYAAGDVNADCRFNGIDITYFVAYLKQIQPALLYCQDCPPAGASGGIGADEITKVKPELRLLNRRDGLDSK
;
A
#
# COMPACT_ATOMS: atom_id res chain seq x y z
N MET A 1 -8.98 -29.23 -36.18
CA MET A 1 -9.40 -30.05 -37.37
C MET A 1 -8.64 -31.38 -37.37
N ARG A 2 -9.31 -32.53 -37.64
CA ARG A 2 -8.71 -33.85 -38.02
C ARG A 2 -7.76 -34.53 -36.99
N ARG A 3 -7.72 -35.86 -36.80
CA ARG A 3 -8.60 -37.01 -37.18
C ARG A 3 -8.07 -38.33 -36.51
N LEU A 4 -8.99 -39.24 -36.15
CA LEU A 4 -8.89 -40.74 -36.22
C LEU A 4 -8.05 -41.57 -35.19
N LEU A 5 -8.77 -42.18 -34.23
CA LEU A 5 -9.05 -43.64 -34.00
C LEU A 5 -8.58 -44.68 -35.09
N PRO A 6 -8.67 -46.04 -34.91
CA PRO A 6 -8.95 -46.91 -33.73
C PRO A 6 -8.22 -48.31 -33.71
N PHE A 7 -8.73 -49.25 -32.87
CA PHE A 7 -8.64 -50.74 -32.81
C PHE A 7 -7.69 -51.35 -31.74
N LEU A 8 -7.95 -52.47 -31.05
CA LEU A 8 -9.11 -53.34 -30.65
C LEU A 8 -8.61 -54.80 -30.53
N LEU A 9 -9.12 -55.51 -29.52
CA LEU A 9 -9.38 -56.97 -29.46
C LEU A 9 -8.28 -58.02 -29.09
N SER A 10 -8.49 -58.62 -27.90
CA SER A 10 -8.79 -60.04 -27.65
C SER A 10 -7.72 -61.15 -27.43
N LEU A 11 -7.73 -61.65 -26.19
CA LEU A 11 -7.99 -63.02 -25.71
C LEU A 11 -7.04 -64.23 -25.95
N PHE A 12 -6.95 -65.00 -24.84
CA PHE A 12 -6.90 -66.48 -24.69
C PHE A 12 -5.56 -67.26 -24.50
N VAL A 13 -5.33 -67.63 -23.23
CA VAL A 13 -5.11 -69.00 -22.69
C VAL A 13 -3.73 -69.73 -22.76
N LEU A 14 -3.23 -70.00 -21.54
CA LEU A 14 -2.42 -71.13 -20.99
C LEU A 14 -2.38 -72.45 -21.82
N PRO A 15 -1.34 -73.33 -21.72
CA PRO A 15 -0.93 -73.93 -20.42
C PRO A 15 0.51 -74.50 -20.20
N ILE A 16 0.92 -74.53 -18.91
CA ILE A 16 1.58 -75.63 -18.14
C ILE A 16 2.82 -76.39 -18.73
N CYS A 17 3.98 -76.37 -18.02
CA CYS A 17 4.58 -77.56 -17.33
C CYS A 17 5.94 -77.31 -16.59
N TYR A 18 6.04 -77.74 -15.31
CA TYR A 18 7.19 -78.32 -14.53
C TYR A 18 8.66 -77.87 -14.78
N ALA A 19 9.51 -77.63 -13.77
CA ALA A 19 9.90 -78.56 -12.69
C ALA A 19 10.74 -77.93 -11.54
N SER A 20 10.77 -78.58 -10.37
CA SER A 20 11.78 -78.45 -9.27
C SER A 20 12.91 -79.51 -9.45
N PRO A 21 14.05 -79.56 -8.71
CA PRO A 21 14.30 -79.30 -7.27
C PRO A 21 15.57 -78.42 -7.02
N GLY A 22 16.24 -78.30 -5.86
CA GLY A 22 16.16 -78.88 -4.51
C GLY A 22 17.36 -78.40 -3.66
N SER A 23 17.23 -78.39 -2.33
CA SER A 23 18.19 -77.81 -1.38
C SER A 23 19.33 -78.75 -0.94
N GLU A 24 20.43 -78.18 -0.42
CA GLU A 24 21.24 -78.85 0.62
C GLU A 24 21.96 -77.84 1.56
N LEU A 25 22.09 -78.21 2.82
CA LEU A 25 22.66 -77.47 3.97
C LEU A 25 23.81 -78.29 4.56
N PHE A 26 24.88 -77.70 5.11
CA PHE A 26 25.54 -78.26 6.31
C PHE A 26 26.40 -77.24 7.11
N ARG A 27 26.53 -77.50 8.42
CA ARG A 27 27.06 -76.62 9.49
C ARG A 27 28.56 -76.83 9.76
N THR A 28 29.24 -75.88 10.43
CA THR A 28 29.74 -76.05 11.84
C THR A 28 30.39 -74.79 12.47
N ASN A 29 30.21 -74.64 13.79
CA ASN A 29 30.83 -73.67 14.75
C ASN A 29 32.00 -74.41 15.51
N PRO A 30 32.71 -73.95 16.60
CA PRO A 30 32.71 -72.67 17.35
C PRO A 30 34.08 -72.16 17.94
N ASN A 31 34.01 -71.11 18.82
CA ASN A 31 34.92 -70.69 19.94
C ASN A 31 35.79 -69.40 19.72
N VAL A 32 36.06 -68.49 20.69
CA VAL A 32 35.67 -68.35 22.13
C VAL A 32 35.89 -66.92 22.74
N LYS A 33 34.88 -66.41 23.49
CA LYS A 33 34.84 -65.49 24.68
C LYS A 33 35.62 -64.15 24.78
N ALA A 34 34.90 -63.04 25.06
CA ALA A 34 34.76 -62.36 26.38
C ALA A 34 33.92 -61.04 26.31
N LYS A 35 33.43 -60.37 27.38
CA LYS A 35 32.77 -60.83 28.64
C LYS A 35 32.11 -59.67 29.47
N VAL A 36 30.78 -59.47 29.31
CA VAL A 36 29.79 -58.96 30.31
C VAL A 36 29.85 -57.50 30.83
N ALA A 37 28.80 -56.74 30.52
CA ALA A 37 27.94 -56.01 31.47
C ALA A 37 26.51 -55.93 30.88
N SER A 38 25.46 -55.71 31.70
CA SER A 38 24.05 -55.92 31.27
C SER A 38 23.05 -54.98 31.94
N GLN A 39 22.15 -54.39 31.14
CA GLN A 39 20.77 -53.96 31.44
C GLN A 39 20.13 -53.72 30.05
N ALA A 40 19.17 -54.52 29.57
CA ALA A 40 17.77 -54.70 29.98
C ALA A 40 16.85 -53.99 28.95
N LEU A 41 16.31 -54.79 28.02
CA LEU A 41 15.42 -54.41 26.91
C LEU A 41 14.00 -54.01 27.37
N PRO A 42 13.32 -53.11 26.64
CA PRO A 42 11.91 -53.25 26.30
C PRO A 42 11.71 -54.18 25.09
N ARG A 43 10.54 -54.78 25.04
CA ARG A 43 10.17 -55.92 24.20
C ARG A 43 9.66 -55.45 22.83
N ALA A 44 10.42 -55.70 21.76
CA ALA A 44 9.94 -55.50 20.39
C ALA A 44 8.63 -56.25 20.14
N THR A 45 7.65 -55.56 19.56
CA THR A 45 6.36 -56.11 19.16
C THR A 45 6.53 -56.90 17.87
N GLN A 46 6.18 -58.18 17.88
CA GLN A 46 6.51 -59.10 16.79
C GLN A 46 5.36 -59.18 15.78
N GLY A 47 5.46 -58.48 14.63
CA GLY A 47 4.38 -58.46 13.65
C GLY A 47 4.72 -57.96 12.24
N MET A 48 5.27 -56.75 12.11
CA MET A 48 5.52 -56.12 10.81
C MET A 48 6.84 -56.57 10.19
N ILE A 49 6.84 -56.81 8.88
CA ILE A 49 8.06 -56.82 8.07
C ILE A 49 8.22 -55.38 7.61
N LEU A 50 8.98 -54.61 8.39
CA LEU A 50 9.44 -53.29 7.98
C LEU A 50 10.26 -53.41 6.68
N GLN A 51 10.14 -52.41 5.82
CA GLN A 51 11.10 -52.17 4.74
C GLN A 51 12.45 -51.72 5.31
N GLY A 52 13.50 -51.62 4.50
CA GLY A 52 14.79 -51.11 4.98
C GLY A 52 14.71 -49.61 5.30
N GLY A 53 15.61 -49.11 6.14
CA GLY A 53 15.69 -47.68 6.47
C GLY A 53 15.08 -47.31 7.80
N ASP A 54 15.37 -48.07 8.86
CA ASP A 54 15.16 -47.62 10.25
C ASP A 54 16.31 -46.71 10.71
N ASN A 55 17.39 -46.61 9.93
CA ASN A 55 18.47 -45.63 10.07
C ASN A 55 19.40 -45.64 8.84
N ILE A 56 20.31 -44.67 8.74
CA ILE A 56 21.32 -44.57 7.67
C ILE A 56 22.20 -45.83 7.46
N SER A 57 22.23 -46.77 8.41
CA SER A 57 23.02 -48.01 8.29
C SER A 57 22.28 -49.16 7.60
N ASP A 58 20.95 -49.09 7.49
CA ASP A 58 20.12 -50.03 6.73
C ASP A 58 19.17 -49.38 5.70
N ALA A 59 19.37 -48.08 5.45
CA ALA A 59 18.73 -47.24 4.44
C ALA A 59 18.39 -47.96 3.12
N THR A 60 17.16 -47.76 2.63
CA THR A 60 16.71 -48.33 1.35
C THR A 60 17.44 -47.68 0.17
N VAL A 61 18.26 -48.48 -0.52
CA VAL A 61 19.16 -47.98 -1.58
C VAL A 61 18.42 -47.74 -2.90
N ILE A 62 18.39 -46.48 -3.33
CA ILE A 62 17.91 -46.03 -4.63
C ILE A 62 18.97 -46.37 -5.69
N GLY A 63 18.67 -47.33 -6.56
CA GLY A 63 19.65 -47.84 -7.54
C GLY A 63 19.85 -46.97 -8.78
N SER A 64 18.87 -46.12 -9.12
CA SER A 64 18.88 -45.18 -10.25
C SER A 64 17.62 -44.33 -10.23
N ILE A 65 17.72 -43.06 -10.60
CA ILE A 65 16.58 -42.17 -10.89
C ILE A 65 16.22 -42.30 -12.39
N PRO A 66 14.93 -42.26 -12.80
CA PRO A 66 13.74 -42.12 -11.94
C PRO A 66 13.47 -43.36 -11.10
N TYR A 67 12.96 -43.13 -9.89
CA TYR A 67 12.63 -44.14 -8.89
C TYR A 67 11.26 -43.83 -8.28
N SER A 68 10.55 -44.85 -7.82
CA SER A 68 9.26 -44.70 -7.14
C SER A 68 9.09 -45.87 -6.20
N ASP A 69 8.64 -45.60 -4.98
CA ASP A 69 8.43 -46.60 -3.94
C ASP A 69 7.18 -46.29 -3.10
N THR A 70 6.64 -47.32 -2.45
CA THR A 70 5.43 -47.23 -1.62
C THR A 70 5.72 -47.77 -0.22
N GLY A 71 5.56 -46.95 0.81
CA GLY A 71 6.07 -47.23 2.14
C GLY A 71 5.11 -46.96 3.29
N THR A 72 5.66 -47.03 4.50
CA THR A 72 5.04 -46.53 5.73
C THR A 72 6.08 -46.19 6.78
N THR A 73 5.84 -45.13 7.55
CA THR A 73 6.55 -44.77 8.78
C THR A 73 6.01 -45.51 10.01
N GLU A 74 4.87 -46.23 9.91
CA GLU A 74 4.30 -46.96 11.04
C GLU A 74 5.25 -48.05 11.56
N GLY A 75 5.69 -47.90 12.81
CA GLY A 75 6.47 -48.90 13.54
C GLY A 75 7.99 -48.76 13.46
N TYR A 76 8.48 -47.67 12.87
CA TYR A 76 9.88 -47.25 12.87
C TYR A 76 10.27 -46.49 14.15
N ALA A 77 11.56 -46.18 14.29
CA ALA A 77 12.07 -45.22 15.27
C ALA A 77 11.92 -43.76 14.77
N ASP A 78 11.95 -42.84 15.72
CA ASP A 78 12.27 -41.43 15.54
C ASP A 78 13.79 -41.31 15.84
N ASP A 79 14.59 -41.15 14.79
CA ASP A 79 16.06 -41.14 14.83
C ASP A 79 16.66 -39.86 14.17
N TYR A 80 15.91 -39.07 13.39
CA TYR A 80 16.39 -37.86 12.68
C TYR A 80 15.44 -36.64 12.77
N LEU A 81 15.99 -35.50 13.22
CA LEU A 81 15.32 -34.20 13.23
C LEU A 81 15.79 -33.34 12.06
N GLY A 82 14.85 -32.86 11.22
CA GLY A 82 15.12 -31.90 10.13
C GLY A 82 14.80 -30.44 10.47
N SER A 83 15.24 -29.51 9.63
CA SER A 83 15.22 -28.07 9.94
C SER A 83 13.90 -27.31 9.73
N CYS A 84 12.93 -27.87 8.99
CA CYS A 84 11.62 -27.26 8.76
C CYS A 84 10.48 -28.15 9.27
N GLY A 85 9.38 -27.50 9.70
CA GLY A 85 8.26 -28.12 10.40
C GLY A 85 8.49 -28.33 11.90
N TYR A 86 7.43 -28.64 12.63
CA TYR A 86 7.48 -28.89 14.07
C TYR A 86 7.64 -30.39 14.36
N ASP A 87 8.63 -30.74 15.18
CA ASP A 87 8.90 -32.11 15.59
C ASP A 87 8.15 -32.50 16.88
N GLY A 88 7.17 -33.40 16.72
CA GLY A 88 6.42 -34.05 17.80
C GLY A 88 6.96 -35.43 18.22
N GLY A 89 8.10 -35.87 17.69
CA GLY A 89 8.65 -37.22 17.86
C GLY A 89 8.06 -38.23 16.87
N SER A 90 8.11 -37.88 15.59
CA SER A 90 7.54 -38.65 14.48
C SER A 90 8.46 -39.81 14.03
N PRO A 91 7.92 -41.01 13.76
CA PRO A 91 8.71 -42.10 13.19
C PRO A 91 9.17 -41.83 11.75
N ASP A 92 10.43 -42.11 11.45
CA ASP A 92 11.05 -41.82 10.16
C ASP A 92 11.47 -43.06 9.34
N VAL A 93 11.67 -42.87 8.03
CA VAL A 93 12.20 -43.90 7.12
C VAL A 93 13.28 -43.36 6.20
N VAL A 94 14.43 -44.03 6.20
CA VAL A 94 15.65 -43.61 5.50
C VAL A 94 15.83 -44.29 4.14
N TYR A 95 15.92 -43.50 3.08
CA TYR A 95 16.44 -43.90 1.77
C TYR A 95 17.89 -43.42 1.58
N SER A 96 18.63 -44.04 0.67
CA SER A 96 19.97 -43.57 0.29
C SER A 96 20.20 -43.59 -1.22
N TYR A 97 20.80 -42.53 -1.74
CA TYR A 97 21.19 -42.37 -3.14
C TYR A 97 22.67 -42.03 -3.30
N SER A 98 23.28 -42.41 -4.42
CA SER A 98 24.67 -42.10 -4.73
C SER A 98 24.78 -41.75 -6.22
N PRO A 99 24.75 -40.45 -6.58
CA PRO A 99 24.79 -39.99 -7.96
C PRO A 99 26.02 -40.49 -8.70
N VAL A 100 25.85 -40.76 -9.99
CA VAL A 100 26.95 -41.20 -10.85
C VAL A 100 27.59 -40.06 -11.65
N ARG A 101 26.99 -38.85 -11.62
CA ARG A 101 27.47 -37.63 -12.31
C ARG A 101 27.06 -36.36 -11.56
N ASP A 102 27.90 -35.33 -11.65
CA ASP A 102 27.72 -34.00 -11.01
C ASP A 102 26.63 -33.12 -11.67
N THR A 103 25.70 -33.72 -12.41
CA THR A 103 24.75 -33.02 -13.30
C THR A 103 23.31 -33.51 -13.08
N GLU A 104 23.01 -34.04 -11.90
CA GLU A 104 21.74 -34.63 -11.54
C GLU A 104 21.01 -33.67 -10.58
N TRP A 105 20.07 -32.92 -11.14
CA TRP A 105 19.05 -32.17 -10.39
C TRP A 105 17.87 -33.12 -10.18
N VAL A 106 17.37 -33.19 -8.95
CA VAL A 106 16.41 -34.21 -8.52
C VAL A 106 15.18 -33.55 -7.94
N GLU A 107 14.03 -33.93 -8.47
CA GLU A 107 12.71 -33.77 -7.84
C GLU A 107 12.47 -34.98 -6.94
N ILE A 108 11.99 -34.74 -5.73
CA ILE A 108 11.50 -35.72 -4.76
C ILE A 108 10.08 -35.31 -4.37
N SER A 109 9.09 -36.09 -4.83
CA SER A 109 7.67 -35.76 -4.68
C SER A 109 6.93 -36.85 -3.90
N MET A 110 6.27 -36.44 -2.82
CA MET A 110 5.31 -37.26 -2.08
C MET A 110 3.85 -36.97 -2.47
N CYS A 111 3.62 -35.99 -3.35
CA CYS A 111 2.32 -35.49 -3.80
C CYS A 111 1.46 -36.60 -4.44
N THR A 112 0.64 -37.26 -3.63
CA THR A 112 -0.20 -38.39 -4.06
C THR A 112 -1.45 -38.51 -3.18
N ASP A 113 -2.58 -38.88 -3.79
CA ASP A 113 -3.84 -39.25 -3.10
C ASP A 113 -3.70 -40.46 -2.14
N SER A 114 -2.49 -41.01 -1.99
CA SER A 114 -2.17 -42.25 -1.27
C SER A 114 -1.36 -42.06 0.01
N ALA A 115 -0.76 -40.88 0.24
CA ALA A 115 -0.20 -40.56 1.55
C ALA A 115 -1.33 -40.03 2.46
N ASN A 116 -1.44 -40.60 3.67
CA ASN A 116 -2.61 -40.42 4.54
C ASN A 116 -2.32 -39.66 5.85
N TYR A 117 -1.18 -38.98 5.91
CA TYR A 117 -0.71 -38.19 7.03
C TYR A 117 0.05 -36.98 6.50
N ASP A 118 0.23 -36.00 7.36
CA ASP A 118 1.03 -34.81 7.14
C ASP A 118 2.52 -35.20 7.15
N THR A 119 3.23 -35.01 6.04
CA THR A 119 4.56 -35.60 5.84
C THR A 119 5.67 -34.54 5.92
N ARG A 120 6.83 -34.94 6.43
CA ARG A 120 8.08 -34.17 6.36
C ARG A 120 9.12 -34.92 5.54
N LEU A 121 9.96 -34.17 4.83
CA LEU A 121 10.99 -34.73 3.95
C LEU A 121 12.31 -33.97 4.14
N TYR A 122 13.37 -34.69 4.50
CA TYR A 122 14.71 -34.13 4.70
C TYR A 122 15.73 -34.78 3.75
N VAL A 123 16.74 -34.03 3.30
CA VAL A 123 17.86 -34.54 2.50
C VAL A 123 19.19 -34.17 3.15
N PHE A 124 19.93 -35.18 3.59
CA PHE A 124 21.25 -35.04 4.20
C PHE A 124 22.37 -35.47 3.23
N GLU A 125 23.45 -34.71 3.14
CA GLU A 125 24.62 -35.03 2.30
C GLU A 125 25.77 -35.63 3.15
N ASN A 126 26.14 -36.87 2.85
CA ASN A 126 27.24 -37.67 3.44
C ASN A 126 27.13 -38.00 4.93
N ASP A 127 26.50 -37.14 5.74
CA ASP A 127 26.44 -37.20 7.20
C ASP A 127 25.05 -36.71 7.65
N PRO A 128 24.37 -37.36 8.62
CA PRO A 128 23.05 -36.94 9.10
C PRO A 128 23.05 -35.60 9.85
N ASP A 129 24.21 -34.99 10.16
CA ASP A 129 24.28 -33.62 10.68
C ASP A 129 24.38 -32.55 9.56
N ASN A 130 24.36 -32.95 8.26
CA ASN A 130 24.59 -32.07 7.11
C ASN A 130 23.40 -32.03 6.15
N GLU A 131 22.32 -31.38 6.59
CA GLU A 131 21.11 -31.16 5.80
C GLU A 131 21.37 -30.20 4.63
N ILE A 132 20.80 -30.50 3.46
CA ILE A 132 20.93 -29.67 2.25
C ILE A 132 19.59 -29.22 1.66
N ALA A 133 18.48 -29.80 2.11
CA ALA A 133 17.12 -29.42 1.75
C ALA A 133 16.12 -30.09 2.70
N CYS A 134 15.02 -29.40 2.99
CA CYS A 134 13.85 -29.99 3.62
C CYS A 134 12.57 -29.33 3.14
N ASN A 135 11.44 -30.03 3.30
CA ASN A 135 10.11 -29.48 3.09
C ASN A 135 9.07 -30.24 3.93
N ASP A 136 8.01 -29.53 4.30
CA ASP A 136 6.85 -29.97 5.09
C ASP A 136 5.65 -30.06 4.12
N ASP A 137 5.01 -28.90 3.87
CA ASP A 137 3.85 -28.69 2.99
C ASP A 137 4.20 -28.17 1.58
N GLY A 138 4.91 -28.95 0.77
CA GLY A 138 5.33 -28.53 -0.58
C GLY A 138 4.35 -28.86 -1.72
N CYS A 139 3.34 -29.68 -1.48
CA CYS A 139 2.41 -30.13 -2.51
C CYS A 139 1.22 -29.15 -2.69
N PRO A 140 0.95 -28.63 -3.91
CA PRO A 140 -0.06 -27.57 -4.11
C PRO A 140 -1.53 -27.88 -3.73
N TRP A 141 -1.84 -29.12 -3.33
CA TRP A 141 -3.20 -29.59 -3.02
C TRP A 141 -3.27 -30.49 -1.77
N SER A 142 -2.19 -30.63 -1.01
CA SER A 142 -2.11 -31.55 0.14
C SER A 142 -0.96 -31.20 1.07
N ASN A 143 -1.12 -31.50 2.36
CA ASN A 143 -0.07 -31.42 3.38
C ASN A 143 0.96 -32.55 3.20
N GLN A 144 1.71 -32.49 2.10
CA GLN A 144 2.63 -33.52 1.67
C GLN A 144 3.88 -32.85 1.14
N SER A 145 5.03 -33.52 1.31
CA SER A 145 6.30 -32.89 1.02
C SER A 145 6.67 -32.97 -0.46
N TYR A 146 7.23 -31.87 -0.94
CA TYR A 146 7.75 -31.71 -2.27
C TYR A 146 9.08 -30.97 -2.22
N LEU A 147 10.11 -31.58 -2.80
CA LEU A 147 11.43 -30.98 -2.96
C LEU A 147 11.79 -31.02 -4.43
N ASP A 148 11.97 -29.86 -5.05
CA ASP A 148 12.44 -29.75 -6.43
C ASP A 148 13.84 -29.12 -6.50
N HIS A 149 14.51 -29.31 -7.63
CA HIS A 149 15.82 -28.77 -7.93
C HIS A 149 16.89 -29.12 -6.87
N ILE A 150 16.84 -30.33 -6.30
CA ILE A 150 17.86 -30.80 -5.35
C ILE A 150 19.12 -31.21 -6.11
N ARG A 151 20.22 -30.49 -5.89
CA ARG A 151 21.48 -30.70 -6.60
C ARG A 151 22.31 -31.82 -5.97
N MET A 152 22.35 -32.98 -6.59
CA MET A 152 23.07 -34.15 -6.08
C MET A 152 24.37 -34.42 -6.88
N LEU A 153 25.51 -34.47 -6.19
CA LEU A 153 26.85 -34.55 -6.79
C LEU A 153 27.45 -35.97 -6.78
N ALA A 154 28.33 -36.28 -7.74
CA ALA A 154 28.95 -37.59 -7.81
C ALA A 154 30.05 -37.75 -6.76
N GLY A 155 30.05 -38.90 -6.09
CA GLY A 155 31.00 -39.21 -5.02
C GLY A 155 30.49 -38.87 -3.62
N ASN A 156 29.35 -38.19 -3.51
CA ASN A 156 28.58 -38.04 -2.28
C ASN A 156 27.53 -39.15 -2.14
N ILE A 157 27.07 -39.39 -0.91
CA ILE A 157 25.89 -40.20 -0.60
C ILE A 157 24.83 -39.25 -0.04
N TYR A 158 23.62 -39.29 -0.56
CA TYR A 158 22.49 -38.53 -0.03
C TYR A 158 21.58 -39.47 0.74
N TYR A 159 21.20 -39.08 1.95
CA TYR A 159 20.20 -39.77 2.76
C TYR A 159 18.91 -38.95 2.70
N ILE A 160 17.81 -39.61 2.35
CA ILE A 160 16.50 -38.96 2.21
C ILE A 160 15.61 -39.55 3.28
N ILE A 161 15.16 -38.71 4.20
CA ILE A 161 14.37 -39.09 5.38
C ILE A 161 12.91 -38.74 5.08
N VAL A 162 12.03 -39.74 5.17
CA VAL A 162 10.58 -39.56 5.12
C VAL A 162 10.07 -39.62 6.54
N ASP A 163 9.42 -38.55 7.00
CA ASP A 163 8.98 -38.32 8.37
C ASP A 163 7.56 -37.72 8.36
N GLY A 164 7.02 -37.29 9.50
CA GLY A 164 5.72 -36.62 9.61
C GLY A 164 5.69 -35.42 10.54
N TYR A 165 4.71 -34.54 10.35
CA TYR A 165 4.50 -33.36 11.20
C TYR A 165 3.84 -33.73 12.55
N ASP A 166 4.31 -33.14 13.65
CA ASP A 166 3.75 -33.25 15.02
C ASP A 166 3.30 -34.67 15.47
N GLY A 167 4.17 -35.67 15.27
CA GLY A 167 3.88 -37.07 15.62
C GLY A 167 3.07 -37.84 14.58
N GLY A 168 2.81 -37.25 13.41
CA GLY A 168 2.15 -37.88 12.28
C GLY A 168 2.93 -39.06 11.71
N TYR A 169 2.22 -40.14 11.36
CA TYR A 169 2.79 -41.29 10.66
C TYR A 169 1.73 -42.00 9.82
N GLY A 170 2.15 -42.73 8.79
CA GLY A 170 1.21 -43.42 7.92
C GLY A 170 1.85 -44.07 6.71
N HIS A 171 1.05 -44.37 5.70
CA HIS A 171 1.50 -44.81 4.39
C HIS A 171 1.91 -43.62 3.54
N TYR A 172 2.88 -43.82 2.65
CA TYR A 172 3.32 -42.82 1.68
C TYR A 172 3.69 -43.44 0.34
N VAL A 173 3.77 -42.61 -0.69
CA VAL A 173 4.40 -42.93 -1.98
C VAL A 173 5.41 -41.84 -2.26
N ILE A 174 6.65 -42.23 -2.53
CA ILE A 174 7.74 -41.28 -2.81
C ILE A 174 8.24 -41.50 -4.24
N ASN A 175 8.36 -40.42 -5.00
CA ASN A 175 8.79 -40.42 -6.40
C ASN A 175 10.03 -39.56 -6.55
N PHE A 176 11.01 -40.05 -7.31
CA PHE A 176 12.24 -39.34 -7.64
C PHE A 176 12.36 -39.21 -9.15
N ASN A 177 12.50 -38.00 -9.67
CA ASN A 177 12.72 -37.73 -11.09
C ASN A 177 13.97 -36.86 -11.30
N PHE A 178 14.47 -36.82 -12.53
CA PHE A 178 15.45 -35.81 -12.91
C PHE A 178 14.75 -34.56 -13.43
N THR A 179 15.09 -33.41 -12.88
CA THR A 179 14.67 -32.10 -13.37
C THR A 179 15.79 -31.41 -14.14
N THR A 180 15.46 -30.30 -14.79
CA THR A 180 16.45 -29.39 -15.35
C THR A 180 17.18 -28.64 -14.24
N PRO A 181 18.33 -28.00 -14.50
CA PRO A 181 18.83 -26.97 -13.59
C PRO A 181 17.77 -25.87 -13.42
N PRO A 182 17.68 -25.21 -12.24
CA PRO A 182 16.86 -24.02 -12.09
C PRO A 182 17.31 -22.94 -13.07
N PRO A 183 16.43 -22.00 -13.47
CA PRO A 183 16.83 -20.87 -14.30
C PRO A 183 17.98 -20.10 -13.62
N PRO A 184 18.93 -19.54 -14.40
CA PRO A 184 19.89 -18.60 -13.85
C PRO A 184 19.17 -17.33 -13.44
N VAL A 185 19.51 -16.81 -12.26
CA VAL A 185 19.04 -15.50 -11.77
C VAL A 185 19.17 -14.42 -12.87
N PRO A 186 18.11 -13.65 -13.16
CA PRO A 186 18.13 -12.60 -14.17
C PRO A 186 19.20 -11.52 -13.92
N PRO A 187 19.74 -10.84 -14.95
CA PRO A 187 20.70 -9.74 -14.74
C PRO A 187 20.09 -8.47 -14.12
N ASN A 188 18.76 -8.38 -14.06
CA ASN A 188 17.98 -7.28 -13.51
C ASN A 188 17.09 -7.77 -12.36
N ASP A 189 17.56 -8.79 -11.65
CA ASP A 189 16.97 -9.36 -10.44
C ASP A 189 16.86 -8.32 -9.32
N ASN A 190 17.97 -7.63 -9.02
CA ASN A 190 17.98 -6.51 -8.10
C ASN A 190 17.77 -5.19 -8.85
N CYS A 191 17.02 -4.25 -8.26
CA CYS A 191 16.86 -2.90 -8.78
C CYS A 191 18.19 -2.11 -8.89
N GLU A 192 19.17 -2.42 -8.04
CA GLU A 192 20.51 -1.81 -8.06
C GLU A 192 21.30 -2.18 -9.33
N ASP A 193 21.02 -3.35 -9.91
CA ASP A 193 21.66 -3.83 -11.14
C ASP A 193 21.08 -3.19 -12.41
N VAL A 194 19.99 -2.43 -12.30
CA VAL A 194 19.32 -1.80 -13.44
C VAL A 194 19.92 -0.44 -13.78
N THR A 195 20.30 -0.25 -15.05
CA THR A 195 20.62 1.07 -15.59
C THR A 195 19.35 1.77 -16.09
N PRO A 196 18.96 2.95 -15.57
CA PRO A 196 17.75 3.64 -16.01
C PRO A 196 17.83 4.18 -17.44
N ASP A 197 16.78 3.97 -18.22
CA ASP A 197 16.62 4.59 -19.54
C ASP A 197 16.08 6.03 -19.41
N THR A 198 16.74 7.03 -20.00
CA THR A 198 16.21 8.41 -20.01
C THR A 198 15.08 8.56 -21.02
N LEU A 199 13.88 8.96 -20.56
CA LEU A 199 12.75 9.22 -21.42
C LEU A 199 12.91 10.56 -22.17
N ILE A 200 12.39 10.61 -23.39
CA ILE A 200 12.36 11.79 -24.26
C ILE A 200 10.91 11.96 -24.75
N ASP A 201 10.41 13.19 -24.79
CA ASP A 201 9.03 13.52 -25.19
C ASP A 201 8.59 12.84 -26.50
N GLY A 202 7.63 11.92 -26.38
CA GLY A 202 7.04 11.18 -27.48
C GLY A 202 7.85 9.99 -28.00
N GLU A 203 8.98 9.65 -27.38
CA GLU A 203 9.74 8.42 -27.67
C GLU A 203 9.15 7.22 -26.94
N VAL A 204 9.16 6.06 -27.61
CA VAL A 204 8.71 4.77 -27.04
C VAL A 204 9.95 3.91 -26.85
N ILE A 205 10.22 3.50 -25.61
CA ILE A 205 11.25 2.51 -25.28
C ILE A 205 10.55 1.16 -25.14
N THR A 206 11.23 0.09 -25.54
CA THR A 206 10.73 -1.28 -25.40
C THR A 206 11.71 -2.09 -24.57
N TRP A 207 11.28 -2.48 -23.38
CA TRP A 207 12.00 -3.42 -22.54
C TRP A 207 11.62 -4.85 -22.90
N LEU A 208 12.62 -5.73 -22.84
CA LEU A 208 12.49 -7.17 -23.01
C LEU A 208 13.16 -7.82 -21.80
N GLY A 209 12.45 -8.70 -21.11
CA GLY A 209 12.96 -9.37 -19.92
C GLY A 209 12.40 -10.78 -19.77
N ASP A 210 12.81 -11.43 -18.69
CA ASP A 210 12.37 -12.77 -18.30
C ASP A 210 12.50 -12.85 -16.77
N ASN A 211 11.38 -13.10 -16.09
CA ASN A 211 11.31 -13.24 -14.62
C ASN A 211 11.66 -14.67 -14.14
N SER A 212 12.08 -15.55 -15.06
CA SER A 212 12.48 -16.93 -14.74
C SER A 212 13.70 -16.99 -13.82
N GLY A 213 13.48 -17.41 -12.57
CA GLY A 213 14.52 -17.57 -11.55
C GLY A 213 14.86 -16.30 -10.79
N ALA A 214 13.97 -15.31 -10.80
CA ALA A 214 14.09 -14.10 -9.99
C ALA A 214 13.93 -14.36 -8.49
N THR A 215 14.40 -13.45 -7.64
CA THR A 215 14.10 -13.41 -6.20
C THR A 215 13.06 -12.35 -5.83
N ASN A 216 12.54 -12.43 -4.60
CA ASN A 216 11.82 -11.33 -3.98
C ASN A 216 12.87 -10.47 -3.26
N ASP A 217 13.03 -9.24 -3.75
CA ASP A 217 13.95 -8.24 -3.23
C ASP A 217 13.18 -7.09 -2.53
N CYS A 218 11.85 -7.15 -2.58
CA CYS A 218 10.92 -6.18 -2.01
C CYS A 218 9.83 -6.84 -1.15
N ASN A 219 9.81 -6.56 0.15
CA ASN A 219 8.76 -7.06 1.05
C ASN A 219 7.33 -6.64 0.65
N LEU A 220 7.14 -5.54 -0.11
CA LEU A 220 5.81 -5.09 -0.57
C LEU A 220 5.24 -5.96 -1.71
N THR A 221 6.05 -6.79 -2.35
CA THR A 221 5.67 -7.61 -3.51
C THR A 221 5.55 -9.10 -3.17
N SER A 222 5.99 -9.45 -1.94
CA SER A 222 5.85 -10.76 -1.31
C SER A 222 4.41 -11.29 -1.41
N PRO A 223 4.20 -12.58 -1.77
CA PRO A 223 5.21 -13.62 -1.93
C PRO A 223 5.89 -13.68 -3.32
N ASN A 224 5.52 -12.82 -4.26
CA ASN A 224 5.98 -12.92 -5.65
C ASN A 224 7.44 -12.48 -5.80
N ALA A 225 8.19 -13.11 -6.71
CA ALA A 225 9.51 -12.64 -7.12
C ALA A 225 9.39 -11.60 -8.24
N GLU A 226 10.36 -10.69 -8.36
CA GLU A 226 10.36 -9.63 -9.37
C GLU A 226 11.68 -9.50 -10.11
N VAL A 227 11.59 -8.95 -11.32
CA VAL A 227 12.73 -8.31 -11.98
C VAL A 227 12.41 -6.85 -12.24
N TRP A 228 13.42 -6.01 -12.31
CA TRP A 228 13.26 -4.57 -12.35
C TRP A 228 13.58 -3.98 -13.73
N HIS A 229 12.86 -2.94 -14.09
CA HIS A 229 13.28 -1.94 -15.06
C HIS A 229 13.35 -0.58 -14.39
N ALA A 230 14.02 0.39 -15.02
CA ALA A 230 14.12 1.74 -14.47
C ALA A 230 14.14 2.77 -15.60
N PHE A 231 13.62 3.95 -15.31
CA PHE A 231 13.62 5.08 -16.24
C PHE A 231 13.86 6.39 -15.51
N THR A 232 14.43 7.37 -16.23
CA THR A 232 14.66 8.72 -15.71
C THR A 232 13.87 9.74 -16.52
N VAL A 233 13.18 10.61 -15.81
CA VAL A 233 12.41 11.74 -16.31
C VAL A 233 13.17 13.03 -15.99
N ASN A 234 13.39 13.91 -16.96
CA ASN A 234 14.20 15.13 -16.80
C ASN A 234 13.38 16.43 -16.70
N GLU A 235 12.11 16.37 -17.08
CA GLU A 235 11.10 17.41 -16.88
C GLU A 235 9.81 16.74 -16.38
N ARG A 236 8.73 17.50 -16.20
CA ARG A 236 7.44 16.95 -15.76
C ARG A 236 6.79 16.20 -16.93
N MET A 237 6.51 14.91 -16.79
CA MET A 237 6.04 14.06 -17.90
C MET A 237 4.90 13.12 -17.51
N ASP A 238 4.02 12.86 -18.48
CA ASP A 238 3.03 11.79 -18.41
C ASP A 238 3.65 10.51 -18.98
N ILE A 239 3.60 9.43 -18.22
CA ILE A 239 4.19 8.14 -18.56
C ILE A 239 3.07 7.12 -18.74
N ALA A 240 3.08 6.39 -19.85
CA ALA A 240 2.32 5.14 -19.96
C ALA A 240 3.29 3.96 -20.02
N ILE A 241 3.01 2.91 -19.25
CA ILE A 241 3.74 1.64 -19.24
C ILE A 241 2.73 0.55 -19.63
N ASP A 242 2.92 -0.07 -20.80
CA ASP A 242 2.04 -1.13 -21.30
C ASP A 242 2.76 -2.45 -21.50
N ALA A 243 2.08 -3.56 -21.19
CA ALA A 243 2.54 -4.91 -21.44
C ALA A 243 2.06 -5.44 -22.81
N CYS A 244 1.60 -4.57 -23.72
CA CYS A 244 0.89 -4.97 -24.93
C CYS A 244 1.75 -5.86 -25.83
N GLY A 245 1.17 -6.97 -26.30
CA GLY A 245 1.84 -7.95 -27.15
C GLY A 245 2.73 -8.96 -26.41
N THR A 246 2.77 -8.95 -25.08
CA THR A 246 3.36 -10.03 -24.27
C THR A 246 2.53 -11.32 -24.39
N ILE A 247 3.22 -12.46 -24.58
CA ILE A 247 2.60 -13.77 -24.85
C ILE A 247 3.39 -14.87 -24.11
N PRO A 248 2.78 -15.62 -23.15
CA PRO A 248 1.42 -15.44 -22.63
C PRO A 248 1.23 -14.05 -21.99
N SER A 249 -0.02 -13.62 -21.86
CA SER A 249 -0.34 -12.29 -21.31
C SER A 249 0.01 -12.22 -19.82
N LEU A 250 0.58 -11.10 -19.38
CA LEU A 250 0.73 -10.81 -17.95
C LEU A 250 -0.66 -10.47 -17.38
N SER A 251 -1.25 -11.41 -16.62
CA SER A 251 -2.58 -11.27 -16.01
C SER A 251 -2.61 -10.33 -14.80
N ASN A 252 -1.44 -9.99 -14.23
CA ASN A 252 -1.29 -9.16 -13.06
C ASN A 252 -0.18 -8.11 -13.23
N ALA A 253 -0.21 -7.05 -12.42
CA ALA A 253 0.72 -5.91 -12.44
C ALA A 253 0.87 -5.30 -11.04
N PHE A 254 2.03 -4.72 -10.72
CA PHE A 254 2.05 -3.71 -9.66
C PHE A 254 1.56 -2.38 -10.22
N ILE A 255 0.53 -1.81 -9.62
CA ILE A 255 0.01 -0.49 -9.98
C ILE A 255 0.83 0.67 -9.37
N VAL A 256 2.08 0.39 -8.98
CA VAL A 256 3.01 1.37 -8.42
C VAL A 256 4.39 1.29 -9.08
N ILE A 257 5.09 2.40 -9.10
CA ILE A 257 6.54 2.50 -9.38
C ILE A 257 7.26 3.02 -8.14
N MET A 258 8.51 2.60 -7.95
CA MET A 258 9.30 2.99 -6.77
C MET A 258 10.18 4.19 -7.11
N PRO A 259 10.16 5.29 -6.33
CA PRO A 259 11.10 6.40 -6.48
C PRO A 259 12.50 6.07 -5.93
N TYR A 260 12.60 5.06 -5.05
CA TYR A 260 13.84 4.60 -4.45
C TYR A 260 13.91 3.06 -4.45
N CYS A 261 15.10 2.52 -4.68
CA CYS A 261 15.39 1.09 -4.75
C CYS A 261 15.82 0.56 -3.37
N PRO A 262 15.39 -0.64 -2.92
CA PRO A 262 14.40 -1.52 -3.55
C PRO A 262 12.95 -1.06 -3.37
N CYS A 263 12.51 -0.80 -2.13
CA CYS A 263 11.12 -0.48 -1.82
C CYS A 263 10.98 0.50 -0.67
N SER A 264 11.53 1.71 -0.86
CA SER A 264 11.20 2.86 -0.02
C SER A 264 10.40 3.89 -0.82
N GLY A 265 9.26 4.31 -0.26
CA GLY A 265 8.25 5.09 -0.98
C GLY A 265 7.60 4.32 -2.14
N TYR A 266 6.52 4.88 -2.68
CA TYR A 266 5.84 4.38 -3.88
C TYR A 266 5.11 5.54 -4.57
N VAL A 267 4.89 5.41 -5.88
CA VAL A 267 4.01 6.28 -6.66
C VAL A 267 2.96 5.39 -7.30
N PHE A 268 1.69 5.59 -6.95
CA PHE A 268 0.57 4.91 -7.60
C PHE A 268 0.36 5.41 -9.03
N ALA A 269 -0.03 4.51 -9.94
CA ALA A 269 -0.52 4.86 -11.25
C ALA A 269 -1.86 5.61 -11.10
N ASP A 270 -1.99 6.80 -11.68
CA ASP A 270 -3.23 7.58 -11.66
C ASP A 270 -4.40 6.85 -12.34
N SER A 271 -4.11 6.01 -13.33
CA SER A 271 -5.09 5.09 -13.90
C SER A 271 -4.43 3.86 -14.53
N TYR A 272 -5.22 2.80 -14.74
CA TYR A 272 -4.78 1.56 -15.38
C TYR A 272 -5.91 0.92 -16.19
N GLY A 273 -5.56 0.03 -17.12
CA GLY A 273 -6.52 -0.63 -18.00
C GLY A 273 -6.10 -2.03 -18.44
N TRP A 274 -6.89 -3.04 -18.08
CA TRP A 274 -6.66 -4.46 -18.40
C TRP A 274 -7.05 -4.87 -19.84
N ASP A 275 -7.82 -4.04 -20.53
CA ASP A 275 -8.32 -4.28 -21.89
C ASP A 275 -7.76 -3.29 -22.94
N GLU A 276 -6.92 -2.32 -22.54
CA GLU A 276 -6.39 -1.30 -23.45
C GLU A 276 -5.56 -1.89 -24.60
N CYS A 277 -4.75 -2.91 -24.30
CA CYS A 277 -3.99 -3.67 -25.29
C CYS A 277 -4.89 -4.51 -26.22
N GLY A 278 -6.10 -4.86 -25.77
CA GLY A 278 -7.05 -5.72 -26.49
C GLY A 278 -6.60 -7.17 -26.66
N ASP A 279 -5.53 -7.59 -25.98
CA ASP A 279 -4.96 -8.94 -26.00
C ASP A 279 -4.87 -9.60 -24.60
N GLY A 280 -5.37 -8.92 -23.56
CA GLY A 280 -5.38 -9.39 -22.17
C GLY A 280 -4.19 -8.91 -21.32
N ASN A 281 -3.29 -8.09 -21.88
CA ASN A 281 -2.25 -7.38 -21.13
C ASN A 281 -2.74 -6.01 -20.63
N TRP A 282 -2.11 -5.53 -19.57
CA TRP A 282 -2.41 -4.26 -18.91
C TRP A 282 -1.65 -3.04 -19.47
N THR A 283 -2.20 -1.86 -19.22
CA THR A 283 -1.53 -0.55 -19.28
C THR A 283 -1.64 0.15 -17.93
N LEU A 284 -0.58 0.85 -17.50
CA LEU A 284 -0.54 1.79 -16.38
C LEU A 284 -0.26 3.21 -16.90
N HIS A 285 -0.91 4.22 -16.35
CA HIS A 285 -0.68 5.63 -16.66
C HIS A 285 -0.31 6.40 -15.39
N PHE A 286 0.79 7.16 -15.45
CA PHE A 286 1.25 8.09 -14.42
C PHE A 286 1.23 9.48 -15.05
N TYR A 287 0.35 10.36 -14.61
CA TYR A 287 0.28 11.73 -15.10
C TYR A 287 1.19 12.62 -14.25
N ASN A 288 1.66 13.71 -14.86
CA ASN A 288 2.28 14.80 -14.11
C ASN A 288 3.57 14.38 -13.32
N LEU A 289 4.19 13.26 -13.68
CA LEU A 289 5.29 12.64 -12.93
C LEU A 289 6.50 13.59 -12.87
N MET A 290 7.06 13.73 -11.68
CA MET A 290 8.13 14.68 -11.40
C MET A 290 9.46 14.26 -12.05
N PRO A 291 10.38 15.20 -12.30
CA PRO A 291 11.74 14.85 -12.69
C PRO A 291 12.41 13.97 -11.62
N GLY A 292 12.93 12.81 -12.02
CA GLY A 292 13.42 11.79 -11.11
C GLY A 292 13.72 10.48 -11.82
N THR A 293 14.27 9.52 -11.09
CA THR A 293 14.43 8.12 -11.54
C THR A 293 13.40 7.27 -10.83
N TYR A 294 12.77 6.36 -11.58
CA TYR A 294 11.73 5.47 -11.09
C TYR A 294 12.02 4.03 -11.50
N TYR A 295 11.72 3.09 -10.61
CA TYR A 295 11.92 1.67 -10.77
C TYR A 295 10.56 0.96 -10.94
N VAL A 296 10.49 0.01 -11.87
CA VAL A 296 9.29 -0.70 -12.31
C VAL A 296 9.51 -2.18 -12.04
N PRO A 297 8.89 -2.77 -11.00
CA PRO A 297 8.96 -4.21 -10.74
C PRO A 297 8.03 -4.98 -11.68
N VAL A 298 8.45 -6.18 -12.08
CA VAL A 298 7.71 -7.09 -12.97
C VAL A 298 7.69 -8.49 -12.37
N PHE A 299 6.51 -8.91 -11.86
CA PHE A 299 6.37 -10.14 -11.08
C PHE A 299 6.34 -11.43 -11.88
N SER A 300 6.74 -12.52 -11.23
CA SER A 300 6.20 -13.86 -11.46
C SER A 300 4.70 -13.92 -11.13
N ASP A 301 3.85 -14.41 -12.04
CA ASP A 301 2.42 -14.65 -11.78
C ASP A 301 2.16 -16.14 -11.54
N GLU A 302 2.11 -16.52 -10.27
CA GLU A 302 1.93 -17.92 -9.85
C GLU A 302 0.58 -18.54 -10.29
N SER A 303 -0.40 -17.73 -10.70
CA SER A 303 -1.78 -18.18 -10.88
C SER A 303 -2.06 -18.92 -12.20
N ILE A 304 -1.19 -18.79 -13.21
CA ILE A 304 -1.39 -19.40 -14.55
C ILE A 304 -0.13 -20.10 -15.10
N GLU A 305 1.02 -19.44 -15.12
CA GLU A 305 2.35 -20.00 -15.47
C GLU A 305 3.41 -19.14 -14.75
N PRO A 306 4.15 -19.66 -13.75
CA PRO A 306 4.84 -18.82 -12.75
C PRO A 306 5.90 -17.87 -13.32
N THR A 307 6.61 -18.25 -14.40
CA THR A 307 7.67 -17.42 -14.98
C THR A 307 7.76 -17.55 -16.50
N HIS A 308 7.91 -16.43 -17.21
CA HIS A 308 8.08 -16.39 -18.66
C HIS A 308 8.68 -15.06 -19.16
N PRO A 309 9.27 -15.04 -20.37
CA PRO A 309 9.68 -13.80 -21.02
C PRO A 309 8.51 -12.86 -21.26
N TYR A 310 8.78 -11.55 -21.15
CA TYR A 310 7.82 -10.47 -21.32
C TYR A 310 8.40 -9.33 -22.17
N GLN A 311 7.52 -8.46 -22.67
CA GLN A 311 7.87 -7.16 -23.22
C GLN A 311 7.04 -6.05 -22.56
N LEU A 312 7.68 -4.95 -22.22
CA LEU A 312 6.98 -3.73 -21.79
C LEU A 312 7.32 -2.60 -22.76
N GLN A 313 6.36 -1.74 -23.06
CA GLN A 313 6.60 -0.47 -23.73
C GLN A 313 6.38 0.65 -22.72
N ILE A 314 7.31 1.61 -22.70
CA ILE A 314 7.18 2.83 -21.92
C ILE A 314 7.24 4.03 -22.86
N ILE A 315 6.29 4.94 -22.71
CA ILE A 315 6.22 6.20 -23.45
C ILE A 315 6.06 7.36 -22.49
N GLY A 316 7.01 8.28 -22.50
CA GLY A 316 6.91 9.56 -21.80
C GLY A 316 6.44 10.67 -22.75
N ARG A 317 5.64 11.61 -22.25
CA ARG A 317 5.31 12.87 -22.94
C ARG A 317 5.40 14.06 -21.98
N THR A 318 5.84 15.22 -22.44
CA THR A 318 5.89 16.42 -21.58
C THR A 318 4.48 16.77 -21.10
N SER A 319 4.28 16.90 -19.78
CA SER A 319 2.98 17.15 -19.17
C SER A 319 2.39 18.48 -19.66
N LEU A 320 1.08 18.52 -19.89
CA LEU A 320 0.40 19.78 -20.18
C LEU A 320 0.22 20.62 -18.90
N PRO A 321 0.18 21.97 -18.99
CA PRO A 321 -0.17 22.80 -17.84
C PRO A 321 -1.63 22.55 -17.40
N PRO A 322 -1.96 22.85 -16.13
CA PRO A 322 -3.33 22.73 -15.61
C PRO A 322 -4.38 23.44 -16.49
N PRO A 323 -5.63 22.91 -16.53
CA PRO A 323 -6.70 23.54 -17.27
C PRO A 323 -6.98 24.96 -16.74
N THR A 324 -7.46 25.86 -17.60
CA THR A 324 -7.67 27.27 -17.21
C THR A 324 -8.74 27.49 -16.15
N ASN A 325 -9.46 26.45 -15.76
CA ASN A 325 -10.51 26.42 -14.74
C ASN A 325 -10.26 25.36 -13.66
N ASP A 326 -8.98 25.02 -13.48
CA ASP A 326 -8.41 24.25 -12.38
C ASP A 326 -8.89 24.78 -11.02
N ARG A 327 -8.77 26.09 -10.77
CA ARG A 327 -9.20 26.72 -9.51
C ARG A 327 -10.63 27.25 -9.57
N CYS A 328 -11.35 27.22 -8.44
CA CYS A 328 -12.65 27.85 -8.28
C CYS A 328 -12.63 29.34 -8.64
N VAL A 329 -11.59 30.07 -8.24
CA VAL A 329 -11.45 31.51 -8.54
C VAL A 329 -11.35 31.80 -10.05
N ASP A 330 -10.95 30.80 -10.84
CA ASP A 330 -10.82 30.83 -12.30
C ASP A 330 -11.97 30.06 -13.01
N ALA A 331 -13.04 29.71 -12.29
CA ALA A 331 -14.18 28.92 -12.78
C ALA A 331 -14.70 29.40 -14.14
N MET A 332 -14.75 28.49 -15.13
CA MET A 332 -15.07 28.85 -16.51
C MET A 332 -16.56 29.20 -16.66
N PRO A 333 -16.91 30.38 -17.23
CA PRO A 333 -18.30 30.73 -17.47
C PRO A 333 -18.98 29.77 -18.44
N ILE A 334 -20.02 29.07 -17.98
CA ILE A 334 -20.78 28.09 -18.76
C ILE A 334 -22.23 28.57 -18.97
N GLY A 335 -22.81 28.20 -20.11
CA GLY A 335 -24.21 28.47 -20.47
C GLY A 335 -24.96 27.17 -20.75
N ASP A 336 -26.12 27.25 -21.40
CA ASP A 336 -26.81 26.05 -21.88
C ASP A 336 -25.95 25.38 -22.99
N VAL A 337 -25.45 24.17 -22.72
CA VAL A 337 -24.54 23.41 -23.60
C VAL A 337 -24.92 21.93 -23.65
N THR A 338 -24.42 21.23 -24.66
CA THR A 338 -24.58 19.79 -24.82
C THR A 338 -23.23 19.21 -25.24
N ASP A 339 -22.81 18.17 -24.54
CA ASP A 339 -21.55 17.46 -24.72
C ASP A 339 -20.32 18.39 -24.81
N LEU A 340 -20.20 19.34 -23.88
CA LEU A 340 -19.01 20.18 -23.78
C LEU A 340 -17.88 19.37 -23.15
N SER A 341 -16.87 19.01 -23.94
CA SER A 341 -15.75 18.21 -23.46
C SER A 341 -14.91 18.94 -22.41
N PHE A 342 -14.46 18.19 -21.40
CA PHE A 342 -13.61 18.65 -20.31
C PHE A 342 -12.55 17.62 -19.95
N SER A 343 -11.55 18.02 -19.17
CA SER A 343 -10.56 17.12 -18.56
C SER A 343 -10.11 17.69 -17.22
N ASN A 344 -10.01 16.83 -16.20
CA ASN A 344 -9.45 17.14 -14.88
C ASN A 344 -8.04 16.54 -14.68
N ILE A 345 -7.44 15.93 -15.71
CA ILE A 345 -6.17 15.17 -15.60
C ILE A 345 -5.06 16.01 -14.98
N TYR A 346 -4.84 17.24 -15.48
CA TYR A 346 -3.80 18.16 -14.99
C TYR A 346 -4.31 19.18 -13.96
N ALA A 347 -5.54 19.04 -13.47
CA ALA A 347 -6.05 19.94 -12.44
C ALA A 347 -5.48 19.59 -11.05
N THR A 348 -5.71 20.46 -10.08
CA THR A 348 -5.31 20.34 -8.69
C THR A 348 -6.57 20.21 -7.83
N PRO A 349 -6.59 19.36 -6.79
CA PRO A 349 -7.76 19.22 -5.92
C PRO A 349 -7.91 20.45 -5.00
N GLU A 350 -9.01 21.21 -5.12
CA GLU A 350 -9.34 22.32 -4.21
C GLU A 350 -10.32 21.85 -3.11
N TYR A 351 -9.78 21.38 -1.98
CA TYR A 351 -10.52 20.86 -0.81
C TYR A 351 -11.26 21.95 -0.03
N ASP A 352 -12.42 21.61 0.57
CA ASP A 352 -13.23 22.50 1.42
C ASP A 352 -13.19 22.04 2.90
N PRO A 353 -12.39 22.68 3.77
CA PRO A 353 -12.30 22.32 5.18
C PRO A 353 -13.53 22.81 5.97
N GLY A 354 -14.61 22.01 5.99
CA GLY A 354 -15.77 22.27 6.88
C GLY A 354 -17.04 21.45 6.67
N GLU A 355 -17.21 20.77 5.54
CA GLU A 355 -18.39 19.94 5.19
C GLU A 355 -17.90 18.58 4.64
N PRO A 356 -18.74 17.52 4.54
CA PRO A 356 -18.32 16.27 3.90
C PRO A 356 -17.95 16.50 2.42
N ASN A 357 -16.67 16.28 2.08
CA ASN A 357 -16.13 16.44 0.73
C ASN A 357 -16.99 15.72 -0.31
N CYS A 358 -17.38 16.44 -1.38
CA CYS A 358 -18.10 15.79 -2.48
C CYS A 358 -17.18 14.94 -3.35
N MET A 359 -15.92 15.35 -3.52
CA MET A 359 -14.89 14.69 -4.31
C MET A 359 -13.52 14.99 -3.72
N GLU A 360 -12.57 14.08 -3.96
CA GLU A 360 -11.22 14.09 -3.36
C GLU A 360 -10.12 13.95 -4.42
N SER A 361 -10.51 13.87 -5.70
CA SER A 361 -9.64 13.89 -6.88
C SER A 361 -9.33 15.31 -7.34
N ASN A 362 -8.40 15.44 -8.30
CA ASN A 362 -8.25 16.66 -9.11
C ASN A 362 -9.62 17.08 -9.68
N ASP A 363 -9.97 18.37 -9.59
CA ASP A 363 -11.29 18.87 -9.95
C ASP A 363 -11.21 20.15 -10.81
N ILE A 364 -12.30 20.48 -11.49
CA ILE A 364 -12.39 21.68 -12.33
C ILE A 364 -13.72 22.40 -12.11
N TRP A 365 -13.68 23.72 -12.27
CA TRP A 365 -14.77 24.59 -11.85
C TRP A 365 -15.45 25.30 -13.02
N TYR A 366 -16.77 25.43 -12.93
CA TYR A 366 -17.59 26.18 -13.88
C TYR A 366 -18.53 27.13 -13.14
N VAL A 367 -18.81 28.30 -13.72
CA VAL A 367 -19.81 29.24 -13.19
C VAL A 367 -20.95 29.44 -14.19
N TYR A 368 -22.16 29.04 -13.80
CA TYR A 368 -23.37 29.18 -14.60
C TYR A 368 -24.22 30.35 -14.11
N THR A 369 -24.71 31.19 -15.03
CA THR A 369 -25.66 32.27 -14.72
C THR A 369 -27.05 31.90 -15.24
N ALA A 370 -28.01 31.66 -14.35
CA ALA A 370 -29.34 31.22 -14.74
C ALA A 370 -30.09 32.34 -15.51
N PRO A 371 -30.55 32.10 -16.75
CA PRO A 371 -31.10 33.16 -17.60
C PRO A 371 -32.51 33.63 -17.18
N TYR A 372 -33.23 32.80 -16.42
CA TYR A 372 -34.58 32.99 -15.89
C TYR A 372 -34.85 31.88 -14.86
N ASP A 373 -35.91 32.00 -14.04
CA ASP A 373 -36.32 30.93 -13.13
C ASP A 373 -36.55 29.64 -13.93
N CYS A 374 -35.77 28.60 -13.68
CA CYS A 374 -35.72 27.37 -14.49
C CYS A 374 -35.61 26.10 -13.63
N ILE A 375 -35.87 24.95 -14.25
CA ILE A 375 -35.27 23.68 -13.81
C ILE A 375 -33.97 23.55 -14.58
N LEU A 376 -32.85 23.60 -13.86
CA LEU A 376 -31.52 23.39 -14.41
C LEU A 376 -31.17 21.92 -14.24
N LYS A 377 -30.87 21.24 -15.35
CA LYS A 377 -30.26 19.92 -15.36
C LYS A 377 -28.80 20.05 -15.74
N VAL A 378 -27.93 19.36 -15.00
CA VAL A 378 -26.51 19.20 -15.31
C VAL A 378 -26.22 17.69 -15.30
N ASP A 379 -25.54 17.19 -16.31
CA ASP A 379 -25.11 15.79 -16.39
C ASP A 379 -23.72 15.66 -16.98
N LEU A 380 -22.98 14.64 -16.51
CA LEU A 380 -21.62 14.29 -16.97
C LEU A 380 -21.63 13.03 -17.87
N CYS A 381 -22.78 12.74 -18.51
CA CYS A 381 -23.00 11.49 -19.22
C CYS A 381 -21.98 11.23 -20.34
N GLY A 382 -21.37 10.04 -20.33
CA GLY A 382 -20.34 9.65 -21.28
C GLY A 382 -18.94 10.13 -20.90
N SER A 383 -18.67 10.27 -19.60
CA SER A 383 -17.31 10.43 -19.08
C SER A 383 -16.54 9.11 -19.19
N ARG A 384 -15.21 9.18 -19.24
CA ARG A 384 -14.33 8.01 -19.40
C ARG A 384 -13.72 7.49 -18.10
N PHE A 385 -14.19 8.04 -16.99
CA PHE A 385 -13.78 7.74 -15.64
C PHE A 385 -15.00 7.92 -14.73
N ASP A 386 -14.95 7.35 -13.54
CA ASP A 386 -16.01 7.47 -12.54
C ASP A 386 -16.06 8.91 -12.00
N SER A 387 -17.06 9.66 -12.45
CA SER A 387 -17.10 11.12 -12.32
C SER A 387 -18.06 11.59 -11.24
N ARG A 388 -17.69 12.65 -10.51
CA ARG A 388 -18.51 13.31 -9.49
C ARG A 388 -18.81 14.77 -9.84
N LEU A 389 -19.99 15.21 -9.41
CA LEU A 389 -20.51 16.55 -9.65
C LEU A 389 -21.06 17.16 -8.35
N ALA A 390 -20.48 18.28 -7.93
CA ALA A 390 -21.05 19.15 -6.90
C ALA A 390 -21.63 20.43 -7.52
N VAL A 391 -22.68 20.98 -6.91
CA VAL A 391 -23.29 22.25 -7.33
C VAL A 391 -23.52 23.14 -6.12
N TYR A 392 -23.14 24.42 -6.22
CA TYR A 392 -23.20 25.38 -5.10
C TYR A 392 -24.11 26.59 -5.38
N ASP A 393 -24.76 27.08 -4.33
CA ASP A 393 -25.67 28.26 -4.28
C ASP A 393 -24.92 29.60 -4.31
N GLY A 394 -24.08 29.83 -5.32
CA GLY A 394 -23.31 31.07 -5.43
C GLY A 394 -22.18 31.02 -6.46
N TYR A 395 -21.26 31.98 -6.34
CA TYR A 395 -20.08 32.11 -7.22
C TYR A 395 -18.82 32.60 -6.48
N LEU A 396 -18.89 32.74 -5.15
CA LEU A 396 -17.74 33.08 -4.32
C LEU A 396 -17.05 31.76 -3.93
N CYS A 397 -15.72 31.76 -3.92
CA CYS A 397 -14.92 30.58 -3.58
C CYS A 397 -14.35 30.62 -2.16
N ASP A 398 -14.50 31.77 -1.49
CA ASP A 398 -14.00 31.98 -0.12
C ASP A 398 -15.00 32.86 0.65
N PRO A 399 -15.77 32.28 1.60
CA PRO A 399 -16.02 30.85 1.71
C PRO A 399 -16.79 30.33 0.48
N LEU A 400 -16.72 29.02 0.22
CA LEU A 400 -17.60 28.39 -0.76
C LEU A 400 -19.09 28.60 -0.40
N PRO A 401 -20.01 28.65 -1.38
CA PRO A 401 -21.43 28.82 -1.12
C PRO A 401 -22.04 27.52 -0.58
N ASN A 402 -23.31 27.52 -0.15
CA ASN A 402 -23.95 26.28 0.29
C ASN A 402 -23.99 25.25 -0.86
N MET A 403 -23.47 24.04 -0.62
CA MET A 403 -23.62 22.91 -1.54
C MET A 403 -25.11 22.52 -1.65
N LEU A 404 -25.66 22.54 -2.87
CA LEU A 404 -27.04 22.19 -3.18
C LEU A 404 -27.22 20.70 -3.46
N VAL A 405 -26.21 20.07 -4.07
CA VAL A 405 -26.18 18.65 -4.39
C VAL A 405 -24.73 18.20 -4.59
N CYS A 406 -24.43 17.01 -4.10
CA CYS A 406 -23.29 16.18 -4.50
C CYS A 406 -23.86 14.91 -5.16
N SER A 407 -23.29 14.45 -6.26
CA SER A 407 -23.65 13.17 -6.88
C SER A 407 -22.47 12.53 -7.61
N GLY A 408 -22.28 11.23 -7.40
CA GLY A 408 -21.48 10.33 -8.23
C GLY A 408 -22.29 9.23 -8.93
N GLU A 409 -23.62 9.24 -8.79
CA GLU A 409 -24.47 8.13 -9.24
C GLU A 409 -25.72 8.66 -9.97
N GLY A 410 -25.83 8.40 -11.27
CA GLY A 410 -26.91 8.89 -12.12
C GLY A 410 -27.80 7.83 -12.79
N LEU A 411 -28.40 8.23 -13.92
CA LEU A 411 -29.28 7.40 -14.75
C LEU A 411 -28.69 7.08 -16.13
N CYS A 412 -27.58 7.71 -16.49
CA CYS A 412 -26.74 7.38 -17.64
C CYS A 412 -25.47 6.68 -17.10
N GLY A 413 -24.91 5.75 -17.88
CA GLY A 413 -23.75 4.98 -17.44
C GLY A 413 -23.34 3.92 -18.44
N ASN A 414 -22.05 3.62 -18.48
CA ASN A 414 -21.45 2.54 -19.24
C ASN A 414 -21.39 1.28 -18.34
N PRO A 415 -21.71 0.05 -18.81
CA PRO A 415 -21.58 -1.16 -18.01
C PRO A 415 -20.21 -1.40 -17.35
N ASP A 416 -19.15 -0.76 -17.83
CA ASP A 416 -17.78 -1.06 -17.42
C ASP A 416 -17.27 -0.23 -16.22
N TRP A 417 -17.85 0.95 -15.93
CA TRP A 417 -17.26 1.94 -14.99
C TRP A 417 -18.22 2.64 -14.00
N GLY A 418 -19.53 2.34 -14.02
CA GLY A 418 -20.51 2.97 -13.11
C GLY A 418 -21.54 3.86 -13.83
N ARG A 419 -22.18 4.77 -13.08
CA ARG A 419 -23.26 5.65 -13.60
C ARG A 419 -22.94 7.13 -13.42
N ASP A 420 -22.47 7.77 -14.49
CA ASP A 420 -22.24 9.21 -14.55
C ASP A 420 -23.37 10.04 -13.91
N PRO A 421 -23.05 11.06 -13.10
CA PRO A 421 -24.04 11.79 -12.33
C PRO A 421 -24.93 12.67 -13.21
N GLU A 422 -26.22 12.67 -12.86
CA GLU A 422 -27.24 13.58 -13.39
C GLU A 422 -27.94 14.28 -12.22
N VAL A 423 -27.89 15.61 -12.18
CA VAL A 423 -28.53 16.43 -11.15
C VAL A 423 -29.55 17.39 -11.77
N ALA A 424 -30.67 17.62 -11.08
CA ALA A 424 -31.70 18.55 -11.53
C ALA A 424 -32.32 19.33 -10.36
N PHE A 425 -32.24 20.66 -10.42
CA PHE A 425 -32.68 21.55 -9.34
C PHE A 425 -33.39 22.81 -9.86
N ARG A 426 -34.00 23.59 -8.96
CA ARG A 426 -34.61 24.89 -9.29
C ARG A 426 -33.57 26.00 -9.21
N ALA A 427 -33.24 26.60 -10.34
CA ALA A 427 -32.37 27.77 -10.40
C ALA A 427 -33.19 29.06 -10.54
N VAL A 428 -32.71 30.15 -9.94
CA VAL A 428 -33.37 31.47 -9.89
C VAL A 428 -32.81 32.40 -10.96
N GLY A 429 -33.65 33.09 -11.71
CA GLY A 429 -33.24 33.96 -12.81
C GLY A 429 -32.31 35.09 -12.37
N GLY A 430 -31.10 35.11 -12.91
CA GLY A 430 -30.04 36.07 -12.59
C GLY A 430 -29.10 35.65 -11.46
N GLN A 431 -29.36 34.52 -10.79
CA GLN A 431 -28.46 33.93 -9.81
C GLN A 431 -27.32 33.18 -10.51
N GLN A 432 -26.14 33.18 -9.89
CA GLN A 432 -24.99 32.38 -10.32
C GLN A 432 -24.84 31.14 -9.44
N TYR A 433 -24.36 30.06 -10.04
CA TYR A 433 -24.11 28.75 -9.43
C TYR A 433 -22.73 28.26 -9.86
N LEU A 434 -21.97 27.66 -8.95
CA LEU A 434 -20.73 26.94 -9.27
C LEU A 434 -21.04 25.47 -9.50
N PHE A 435 -20.36 24.86 -10.47
CA PHE A 435 -20.26 23.42 -10.63
C PHE A 435 -18.81 23.02 -10.43
N GLN A 436 -18.57 22.05 -9.56
CA GLN A 436 -17.28 21.39 -9.34
C GLN A 436 -17.38 20.01 -9.99
N VAL A 437 -16.38 19.64 -10.78
CA VAL A 437 -16.37 18.41 -11.57
C VAL A 437 -15.06 17.68 -11.33
N GLY A 438 -15.15 16.47 -10.78
CA GLY A 438 -14.02 15.61 -10.45
C GLY A 438 -14.42 14.14 -10.58
N GLY A 439 -13.81 13.27 -9.79
CA GLY A 439 -14.10 11.83 -9.72
C GLY A 439 -14.29 11.34 -8.28
N ASP A 440 -14.63 10.06 -8.16
CA ASP A 440 -14.82 9.41 -6.86
C ASP A 440 -13.48 8.94 -6.24
N PHE A 441 -13.46 8.79 -4.92
CA PHE A 441 -12.34 8.22 -4.17
C PHE A 441 -12.82 7.11 -3.23
N SER A 442 -12.09 6.00 -3.24
CA SER A 442 -12.23 4.91 -2.29
C SER A 442 -10.86 4.51 -1.78
N TRP A 443 -10.71 4.37 -0.46
CA TRP A 443 -9.46 4.02 0.20
C TRP A 443 -8.78 2.82 -0.46
N GLY A 444 -7.53 3.00 -0.91
CA GLY A 444 -6.72 1.97 -1.58
C GLY A 444 -6.77 1.97 -3.11
N GLU A 445 -7.60 2.81 -3.75
CA GLU A 445 -7.71 2.94 -5.20
C GLU A 445 -7.09 4.27 -5.71
N PRO A 446 -6.54 4.33 -6.92
CA PRO A 446 -5.93 5.55 -7.45
C PRO A 446 -6.95 6.66 -7.78
N ARG A 447 -6.46 7.90 -7.87
CA ARG A 447 -7.27 9.10 -8.12
C ARG A 447 -7.99 9.01 -9.47
N ARG A 448 -9.33 8.86 -9.46
CA ARG A 448 -10.14 8.74 -10.68
C ARG A 448 -10.21 10.05 -11.47
N ILE A 449 -9.27 10.25 -12.39
CA ILE A 449 -9.17 11.41 -13.29
C ILE A 449 -9.30 11.00 -14.76
N GLY A 450 -9.73 11.91 -15.64
CA GLY A 450 -9.89 11.60 -17.05
C GLY A 450 -10.48 12.70 -17.94
N GLU A 451 -10.97 12.28 -19.10
CA GLU A 451 -11.75 13.11 -20.03
C GLU A 451 -13.25 12.82 -19.87
N GLY A 452 -14.07 13.87 -19.93
CA GLY A 452 -15.53 13.74 -19.88
C GLY A 452 -16.26 14.78 -20.71
N ASN A 453 -17.60 14.78 -20.65
CA ASN A 453 -18.44 15.77 -21.31
C ASN A 453 -19.49 16.29 -20.33
N ILE A 454 -19.65 17.61 -20.21
CA ILE A 454 -20.69 18.25 -19.40
C ILE A 454 -21.82 18.77 -20.29
N THR A 455 -23.05 18.40 -19.95
CA THR A 455 -24.29 18.91 -20.55
C THR A 455 -25.03 19.76 -19.51
N VAL A 456 -25.44 20.96 -19.90
CA VAL A 456 -26.17 21.91 -19.03
C VAL A 456 -27.42 22.38 -19.76
N THR A 457 -28.59 22.14 -19.20
CA THR A 457 -29.88 22.50 -19.83
C THR A 457 -30.80 23.23 -18.85
N ALA A 458 -31.01 24.53 -19.03
CA ALA A 458 -32.13 25.23 -18.42
C ALA A 458 -33.45 24.97 -19.17
N THR A 459 -34.46 24.52 -18.43
CA THR A 459 -35.83 24.42 -18.93
C THR A 459 -36.79 25.31 -18.15
N LEU A 460 -37.72 25.98 -18.84
CA LEU A 460 -38.78 26.72 -18.15
C LEU A 460 -39.54 25.78 -17.21
N PRO A 461 -39.84 26.21 -15.97
CA PRO A 461 -40.45 25.34 -14.98
C PRO A 461 -41.89 25.10 -15.41
N VAL A 462 -42.14 23.93 -15.99
CA VAL A 462 -43.49 23.42 -16.18
C VAL A 462 -44.06 23.25 -14.77
N ILE A 463 -44.97 24.13 -14.37
CA ILE A 463 -45.65 24.05 -13.07
C ILE A 463 -46.63 22.87 -13.12
N ALA A 464 -46.09 21.67 -12.99
CA ALA A 464 -46.80 20.49 -12.58
C ALA A 464 -47.05 20.60 -11.08
N VAL A 465 -48.25 21.04 -10.69
CA VAL A 465 -48.67 21.00 -9.29
C VAL A 465 -48.92 19.55 -8.91
N SER A 466 -47.91 18.91 -8.31
CA SER A 466 -48.10 17.61 -7.65
C SER A 466 -49.02 17.81 -6.44
N PRO A 467 -50.09 17.01 -6.26
CA PRO A 467 -51.01 17.16 -5.12
C PRO A 467 -50.45 16.59 -3.80
N SER A 468 -49.16 16.29 -3.70
CA SER A 468 -48.53 15.68 -2.50
C SER A 468 -48.15 16.68 -1.40
N GLU A 469 -47.97 17.97 -1.70
CA GLU A 469 -47.50 18.98 -0.72
C GLU A 469 -48.63 19.65 0.07
N VAL A 470 -49.62 18.87 0.52
CA VAL A 470 -50.56 19.29 1.58
C VAL A 470 -50.61 18.20 2.65
N LEU A 471 -49.52 18.08 3.42
CA LEU A 471 -49.48 17.30 4.65
C LEU A 471 -49.78 18.19 5.87
N GLY A 472 -51.07 18.46 6.08
CA GLY A 472 -51.54 18.85 7.40
C GLY A 472 -51.43 17.66 8.36
N GLN A 473 -50.54 17.74 9.35
CA GLN A 473 -50.46 16.73 10.40
C GLN A 473 -51.76 16.73 11.22
N THR A 474 -52.44 15.58 11.27
CA THR A 474 -53.54 15.36 12.22
C THR A 474 -52.98 14.70 13.48
N SER A 475 -53.03 15.43 14.60
CA SER A 475 -52.79 14.84 15.91
C SER A 475 -53.95 13.90 16.28
N ARG A 476 -53.63 12.80 16.98
CA ARG A 476 -54.56 11.72 17.34
C ARG A 476 -55.95 12.19 17.81
N GLY A 477 -56.98 11.85 17.03
CA GLY A 477 -58.29 11.44 17.57
C GLY A 477 -59.51 12.28 17.16
N GLY A 478 -60.53 11.59 16.64
CA GLY A 478 -61.89 12.12 16.50
C GLY A 478 -62.34 12.38 15.06
N MET A 479 -63.62 12.10 14.79
CA MET A 479 -64.28 12.41 13.52
C MET A 479 -64.55 13.91 13.43
N ASP A 480 -64.14 14.57 12.33
CA ASP A 480 -65.05 15.28 11.42
C ASP A 480 -64.30 15.82 10.18
N SER A 481 -65.07 16.21 9.15
CA SER A 481 -64.59 16.46 7.79
C SER A 481 -63.93 17.82 7.54
N GLU A 482 -62.80 17.85 6.84
CA GLU A 482 -62.29 19.06 6.16
C GLU A 482 -62.65 19.11 4.67
N VAL A 483 -62.75 20.34 4.14
CA VAL A 483 -63.08 20.64 2.74
C VAL A 483 -61.98 21.49 2.13
N ILE A 484 -61.22 20.92 1.19
CA ILE A 484 -60.18 21.63 0.44
C ILE A 484 -60.82 22.30 -0.79
N GLN A 485 -60.59 23.61 -0.97
CA GLN A 485 -60.87 24.30 -2.24
C GLN A 485 -59.59 24.44 -3.07
N ILE A 486 -59.70 24.20 -4.38
CA ILE A 486 -58.61 24.38 -5.35
C ILE A 486 -59.06 25.43 -6.38
N SER A 487 -58.15 26.34 -6.74
CA SER A 487 -58.33 27.34 -7.80
C SER A 487 -57.11 27.39 -8.71
N ASN A 488 -57.30 27.82 -9.97
CA ASN A 488 -56.37 27.67 -11.10
C ASN A 488 -56.11 26.22 -11.53
N ILE A 489 -56.86 25.79 -12.56
CA ILE A 489 -56.70 24.48 -13.21
C ILE A 489 -55.99 24.71 -14.55
N GLY A 490 -54.77 24.19 -14.70
CA GLY A 490 -54.08 24.08 -16.00
C GLY A 490 -54.71 22.98 -16.87
N THR A 491 -54.28 22.84 -18.13
CA THR A 491 -54.93 21.93 -19.09
C THR A 491 -54.57 20.43 -18.94
N GLY A 492 -54.01 20.02 -17.80
CA GLY A 492 -53.63 18.63 -17.50
C GLY A 492 -54.74 17.84 -16.80
N ASP A 493 -54.74 16.52 -16.95
CA ASP A 493 -55.69 15.62 -16.29
C ASP A 493 -55.35 15.45 -14.80
N LEU A 494 -56.35 15.62 -13.92
CA LEU A 494 -56.22 15.47 -12.46
C LEU A 494 -56.42 14.01 -12.04
N THR A 495 -55.41 13.42 -11.39
CA THR A 495 -55.45 12.07 -10.83
C THR A 495 -55.25 12.10 -9.32
N PHE A 496 -56.06 11.33 -8.57
CA PHE A 496 -55.97 11.22 -7.10
C PHE A 496 -55.84 9.75 -6.71
N SER A 497 -54.90 9.43 -5.81
CA SER A 497 -54.73 8.10 -5.23
C SER A 497 -55.05 8.14 -3.74
N LEU A 498 -56.10 7.42 -3.32
CA LEU A 498 -56.47 7.27 -1.91
C LEU A 498 -56.16 5.84 -1.45
N ARG A 499 -55.27 5.69 -0.47
CA ARG A 499 -55.14 4.43 0.29
C ARG A 499 -56.06 4.50 1.50
N CYS A 500 -57.00 3.57 1.62
CA CYS A 500 -57.83 3.39 2.83
C CYS A 500 -57.85 1.91 3.20
N SER A 501 -57.60 1.61 4.48
CA SER A 501 -57.93 0.32 5.06
C SER A 501 -59.44 0.26 5.35
N GLN A 502 -60.11 -0.72 4.75
CA GLN A 502 -61.52 -1.10 4.94
C GLN A 502 -62.61 -0.20 4.31
N ASP A 503 -63.18 -0.75 3.23
CA ASP A 503 -64.61 -0.73 2.84
C ASP A 503 -65.41 0.57 2.85
N SER A 504 -65.30 1.24 1.69
CA SER A 504 -66.30 2.07 0.99
C SER A 504 -66.34 3.59 1.26
N ILE A 505 -66.26 4.35 0.17
CA ILE A 505 -66.47 5.80 0.10
C ILE A 505 -67.71 6.09 -0.76
N ARG A 506 -68.57 7.02 -0.32
CA ARG A 506 -69.68 7.57 -1.12
C ARG A 506 -69.44 9.03 -1.45
N ILE A 507 -69.43 9.37 -2.74
CA ILE A 507 -69.30 10.76 -3.21
C ILE A 507 -70.69 11.33 -3.54
N ALA A 508 -71.08 12.44 -2.90
CA ALA A 508 -72.26 13.21 -3.25
C ALA A 508 -71.88 14.37 -4.20
N ARG A 509 -72.63 14.55 -5.29
CA ARG A 509 -72.40 15.61 -6.29
C ARG A 509 -73.29 16.83 -6.01
N THR A 510 -72.78 18.04 -6.25
CA THR A 510 -73.55 19.28 -6.11
C THR A 510 -73.68 20.13 -7.39
N GLN A 511 -72.71 20.16 -8.32
CA GLN A 511 -72.83 20.88 -9.61
C GLN A 511 -72.07 20.19 -10.77
N PRO A 512 -72.42 20.47 -12.04
CA PRO A 512 -71.92 19.72 -13.19
C PRO A 512 -70.59 20.26 -13.74
N ILE A 513 -69.58 19.40 -13.76
CA ILE A 513 -68.36 19.55 -14.58
C ILE A 513 -68.44 18.51 -15.70
N ASP A 514 -67.90 18.82 -16.88
CA ASP A 514 -67.85 17.88 -18.00
C ASP A 514 -66.87 16.74 -17.69
N ILE A 515 -67.41 15.56 -17.39
CA ILE A 515 -66.66 14.37 -17.00
C ILE A 515 -66.19 13.51 -18.19
N SER A 516 -66.18 14.07 -19.41
CA SER A 516 -65.73 13.35 -20.62
C SER A 516 -64.25 12.95 -20.64
N ARG A 517 -63.46 13.35 -19.62
CA ARG A 517 -62.03 12.99 -19.47
C ARG A 517 -61.60 12.51 -18.07
N LEU A 518 -62.53 12.30 -17.14
CA LEU A 518 -62.18 11.82 -15.79
C LEU A 518 -61.93 10.30 -15.80
N ASN A 519 -60.67 9.88 -15.93
CA ASN A 519 -60.26 8.48 -15.75
C ASN A 519 -60.08 8.14 -14.27
N VAL A 520 -60.98 7.32 -13.71
CA VAL A 520 -60.82 6.73 -12.37
C VAL A 520 -60.28 5.32 -12.52
N GLY A 521 -58.96 5.17 -12.43
CA GLY A 521 -58.28 3.87 -12.38
C GLY A 521 -58.28 3.31 -10.96
N ILE A 522 -58.92 2.15 -10.74
CA ILE A 522 -58.72 1.36 -9.53
C ILE A 522 -57.59 0.36 -9.83
N HIS A 523 -56.38 0.67 -9.39
CA HIS A 523 -55.30 -0.32 -9.39
C HIS A 523 -55.44 -1.23 -8.17
N GLN A 524 -56.04 -2.40 -8.38
CA GLN A 524 -55.53 -3.60 -7.72
C GLN A 524 -54.25 -4.01 -8.43
N GLU A 525 -53.24 -4.42 -7.68
CA GLU A 525 -52.17 -5.23 -8.25
C GLU A 525 -52.75 -6.58 -8.66
N LYS A 526 -52.80 -6.81 -9.98
CA LYS A 526 -52.62 -8.14 -10.54
C LYS A 526 -52.20 -8.07 -12.01
N GLN A 527 -51.12 -8.79 -12.30
CA GLN A 527 -50.76 -9.49 -13.54
C GLN A 527 -51.47 -9.03 -14.83
N SER A 528 -50.69 -8.56 -15.80
CA SER A 528 -51.13 -8.21 -17.16
C SER A 528 -50.31 -8.95 -18.22
N PRO A 529 -50.80 -9.13 -19.48
CA PRO A 529 -52.17 -8.95 -19.98
C PRO A 529 -52.68 -10.11 -20.88
N ILE A 530 -53.80 -9.89 -21.60
CA ILE A 530 -54.72 -10.91 -22.15
C ILE A 530 -54.63 -11.11 -23.69
N ALA A 531 -54.79 -12.38 -24.07
CA ALA A 531 -55.20 -13.04 -25.32
C ALA A 531 -55.82 -12.30 -26.54
N LEU A 532 -55.82 -13.00 -27.69
CA LEU A 532 -56.84 -12.89 -28.75
C LEU A 532 -57.26 -14.28 -29.28
N ASP A 533 -58.53 -14.44 -29.70
CA ASP A 533 -59.15 -15.74 -30.04
C ASP A 533 -59.86 -15.74 -31.41
N LYS A 534 -59.74 -16.84 -32.19
CA LYS A 534 -60.78 -17.41 -33.07
C LYS A 534 -60.38 -18.73 -33.80
N LEU A 535 -60.98 -19.82 -33.31
CA LEU A 535 -61.38 -21.14 -33.89
C LEU A 535 -61.48 -21.30 -35.44
N PRO A 536 -61.45 -22.54 -36.05
CA PRO A 536 -62.10 -23.76 -35.49
C PRO A 536 -61.58 -25.20 -35.81
N ALA A 537 -62.16 -26.17 -35.06
CA ALA A 537 -62.69 -27.50 -35.46
C ALA A 537 -61.88 -28.83 -35.36
N GLU A 538 -62.50 -29.76 -34.60
CA GLU A 538 -62.61 -31.24 -34.79
C GLU A 538 -61.44 -32.19 -34.36
N PRO A 539 -61.73 -33.47 -33.99
CA PRO A 539 -61.13 -34.06 -32.78
C PRO A 539 -60.52 -35.47 -32.94
N GLY A 540 -59.90 -35.99 -31.86
CA GLY A 540 -59.51 -37.41 -31.77
C GLY A 540 -59.10 -37.87 -30.36
N ALA A 541 -59.82 -38.85 -29.81
CA ALA A 541 -59.38 -39.65 -28.64
C ALA A 541 -58.36 -40.73 -29.07
N ILE A 542 -57.59 -41.34 -28.17
CA ILE A 542 -57.86 -42.65 -27.51
C ILE A 542 -56.66 -42.97 -26.57
N PRO A 543 -56.84 -43.69 -25.44
CA PRO A 543 -55.81 -43.86 -24.40
C PRO A 543 -54.95 -45.14 -24.56
N SER A 544 -53.92 -45.28 -23.72
CA SER A 544 -53.16 -46.53 -23.54
C SER A 544 -52.95 -46.87 -22.06
N GLU A 545 -53.36 -48.09 -21.68
CA GLU A 545 -53.10 -48.69 -20.37
C GLU A 545 -51.66 -49.22 -20.21
N ASN A 546 -51.33 -49.62 -18.99
CA ASN A 546 -50.34 -50.66 -18.61
C ASN A 546 -48.85 -50.37 -18.88
N LEU A 547 -48.10 -50.15 -17.79
CA LEU A 547 -47.27 -51.23 -17.25
C LEU A 547 -46.88 -50.96 -15.79
N ILE A 548 -47.22 -51.89 -14.89
CA ILE A 548 -46.67 -51.93 -13.55
C ILE A 548 -45.22 -52.39 -13.66
N ARG A 549 -44.29 -51.61 -13.10
CA ARG A 549 -42.95 -52.09 -12.74
C ARG A 549 -42.57 -51.47 -11.41
N GLU A 550 -42.32 -52.32 -10.42
CA GLU A 550 -41.86 -51.92 -9.10
C GLU A 550 -40.53 -51.17 -9.25
N MET A 551 -40.45 -49.95 -8.72
CA MET A 551 -39.17 -49.30 -8.43
C MET A 551 -38.77 -49.69 -7.00
N PRO A 552 -37.49 -50.02 -6.75
CA PRO A 552 -37.05 -50.43 -5.43
C PRO A 552 -37.11 -49.25 -4.44
N ALA A 553 -37.09 -49.54 -3.15
CA ALA A 553 -37.01 -48.53 -2.10
C ALA A 553 -35.77 -47.63 -2.30
N ARG A 554 -35.93 -46.33 -1.98
CA ARG A 554 -34.82 -45.37 -1.84
C ARG A 554 -33.81 -45.99 -0.86
N ILE A 555 -32.56 -46.15 -1.28
CA ILE A 555 -31.47 -46.45 -0.35
C ILE A 555 -31.21 -45.15 0.42
N LEU A 556 -31.18 -45.23 1.75
CA LEU A 556 -30.82 -44.09 2.59
C LEU A 556 -29.37 -43.69 2.27
N GLN A 557 -29.17 -42.44 1.87
CA GLN A 557 -27.86 -41.81 1.95
C GLN A 557 -27.65 -41.41 3.43
N GLY A 558 -26.41 -41.48 3.93
CA GLY A 558 -26.12 -41.09 5.31
C GLY A 558 -26.21 -39.56 5.47
N GLY A 559 -26.63 -39.10 6.64
CA GLY A 559 -26.69 -37.68 6.96
C GLY A 559 -27.99 -36.94 6.61
N GLU A 560 -29.09 -37.62 6.23
CA GLU A 560 -30.39 -36.93 6.01
C GLU A 560 -31.02 -36.42 7.32
N ASP A 561 -30.68 -36.98 8.48
CA ASP A 561 -31.13 -36.50 9.79
C ASP A 561 -30.20 -36.96 10.91
N ILE A 562 -30.43 -36.46 12.13
CA ILE A 562 -29.77 -36.88 13.36
C ILE A 562 -29.76 -38.41 13.62
N ASN A 563 -30.72 -39.16 13.07
CA ASN A 563 -30.82 -40.62 13.22
C ASN A 563 -30.00 -41.39 12.17
N THR A 564 -29.67 -40.73 11.06
CA THR A 564 -28.88 -41.24 9.94
C THR A 564 -27.52 -40.55 9.79
N ALA A 565 -27.21 -39.64 10.72
CA ALA A 565 -26.00 -38.82 10.78
C ALA A 565 -24.72 -39.62 10.53
N THR A 566 -23.84 -39.09 9.69
CA THR A 566 -22.58 -39.74 9.34
C THR A 566 -21.61 -39.67 10.53
N PRO A 567 -21.13 -40.78 11.10
CA PRO A 567 -20.28 -40.75 12.27
C PRO A 567 -18.85 -40.31 11.93
N VAL A 568 -18.38 -39.28 12.61
CA VAL A 568 -16.96 -38.90 12.73
C VAL A 568 -16.36 -39.85 13.78
N THR A 569 -15.65 -40.88 13.32
CA THR A 569 -15.21 -42.00 14.18
C THR A 569 -13.87 -41.78 14.87
N GLU A 570 -13.06 -40.87 14.34
CA GLU A 570 -11.75 -40.43 14.85
C GLU A 570 -11.49 -39.02 14.33
N ILE A 571 -10.53 -38.30 14.91
CA ILE A 571 -10.03 -37.03 14.38
C ILE A 571 -8.50 -37.13 14.20
N PRO A 572 -7.90 -36.54 13.15
CA PRO A 572 -8.56 -35.75 12.10
C PRO A 572 -9.46 -36.59 11.17
N PHE A 573 -10.53 -35.96 10.68
CA PHE A 573 -11.51 -36.55 9.78
C PHE A 573 -11.74 -35.63 8.59
N ALA A 574 -11.66 -36.16 7.37
CA ALA A 574 -11.93 -35.42 6.14
C ALA A 574 -12.97 -36.18 5.30
N ALA A 575 -13.97 -35.48 4.77
CA ALA A 575 -14.97 -36.06 3.88
C ALA A 575 -15.48 -35.09 2.82
N ALA A 576 -15.50 -35.52 1.56
CA ALA A 576 -16.25 -34.84 0.50
C ALA A 576 -17.74 -35.21 0.60
N GLY A 577 -18.60 -34.21 0.46
CA GLY A 577 -20.06 -34.33 0.55
C GLY A 577 -20.79 -33.40 -0.42
N THR A 578 -22.12 -33.46 -0.39
CA THR A 578 -22.98 -32.50 -1.11
C THR A 578 -24.33 -32.39 -0.39
N THR A 579 -24.87 -31.18 -0.29
CA THR A 579 -26.23 -30.93 0.21
C THR A 579 -27.30 -31.18 -0.87
N ILE A 580 -26.91 -31.38 -2.13
CA ILE A 580 -27.85 -31.53 -3.25
C ILE A 580 -28.69 -32.81 -3.11
N GLY A 581 -29.98 -32.64 -2.82
CA GLY A 581 -30.99 -33.71 -2.83
C GLY A 581 -31.42 -34.21 -1.44
N TYR A 582 -30.84 -33.65 -0.39
CA TYR A 582 -31.27 -33.77 1.01
C TYR A 582 -32.48 -32.87 1.30
N ALA A 583 -33.01 -32.94 2.52
CA ALA A 583 -34.04 -32.04 3.02
C ALA A 583 -33.42 -30.84 3.76
N ASN A 584 -34.26 -29.85 4.07
CA ASN A 584 -34.00 -28.89 5.14
C ASN A 584 -34.74 -29.45 6.37
N ASP A 585 -33.99 -29.93 7.36
CA ASP A 585 -34.49 -30.47 8.62
C ASP A 585 -33.97 -29.67 9.84
N TYR A 586 -32.97 -28.78 9.66
CA TYR A 586 -32.37 -27.94 10.70
C TYR A 586 -32.25 -26.46 10.27
N ALA A 587 -32.21 -25.56 11.26
CA ALA A 587 -32.01 -24.13 11.06
C ALA A 587 -31.35 -23.53 12.32
N GLY A 588 -30.17 -22.91 12.16
CA GLY A 588 -29.41 -22.34 13.27
C GLY A 588 -29.71 -20.86 13.58
N VAL A 589 -29.04 -20.32 14.61
CA VAL A 589 -29.32 -18.98 15.17
C VAL A 589 -28.63 -17.83 14.42
N CYS A 590 -27.43 -18.04 13.86
CA CYS A 590 -26.76 -17.06 12.98
C CYS A 590 -27.15 -17.26 11.51
N GLY A 591 -27.48 -16.16 10.81
CA GLY A 591 -27.89 -16.16 9.40
C GLY A 591 -29.41 -16.20 9.14
N ILE A 592 -29.81 -16.06 7.87
CA ILE A 592 -31.22 -16.14 7.44
C ILE A 592 -31.56 -17.49 6.81
N ASP A 593 -32.29 -18.33 7.55
CA ASP A 593 -32.87 -19.56 6.98
C ASP A 593 -33.99 -19.22 5.97
N ALA A 594 -33.81 -19.67 4.72
CA ALA A 594 -34.81 -19.65 3.66
C ALA A 594 -35.06 -21.03 3.02
N GLY A 595 -34.67 -22.13 3.69
CA GLY A 595 -34.93 -23.51 3.28
C GLY A 595 -33.85 -24.16 2.41
N ALA A 596 -32.57 -23.89 2.70
CA ALA A 596 -31.43 -24.59 2.11
C ALA A 596 -31.36 -26.06 2.60
N PRO A 597 -30.96 -27.04 1.76
CA PRO A 597 -30.79 -28.42 2.21
C PRO A 597 -29.56 -28.60 3.10
N ASP A 598 -29.67 -29.46 4.11
CA ASP A 598 -28.61 -29.72 5.09
C ASP A 598 -28.11 -31.19 5.08
N VAL A 599 -26.94 -31.42 5.69
CA VAL A 599 -26.36 -32.76 5.91
C VAL A 599 -25.77 -32.85 7.32
N VAL A 600 -26.12 -33.94 8.04
CA VAL A 600 -25.74 -34.15 9.44
C VAL A 600 -24.59 -35.15 9.60
N TYR A 601 -23.59 -34.77 10.38
CA TYR A 601 -22.56 -35.62 10.94
C TYR A 601 -22.75 -35.76 12.45
N SER A 602 -22.19 -36.82 13.06
CA SER A 602 -22.23 -37.02 14.51
C SER A 602 -20.86 -37.37 15.07
N TYR A 603 -20.51 -36.78 16.21
CA TYR A 603 -19.23 -36.94 16.89
C TYR A 603 -19.46 -37.23 18.39
N THR A 604 -18.52 -37.88 19.05
CA THR A 604 -18.60 -38.17 20.49
C THR A 604 -17.18 -38.13 21.07
N PRO A 605 -16.85 -37.09 21.87
CA PRO A 605 -15.52 -36.91 22.44
C PRO A 605 -15.09 -38.11 23.28
N VAL A 606 -13.82 -38.48 23.13
CA VAL A 606 -13.21 -39.64 23.81
C VAL A 606 -12.27 -39.23 24.93
N GLU A 607 -11.89 -37.95 25.00
CA GLU A 607 -11.07 -37.39 26.09
C GLU A 607 -11.85 -36.38 26.96
N PRO A 608 -11.40 -36.11 28.21
CA PRO A 608 -11.96 -35.04 29.04
C PRO A 608 -11.58 -33.66 28.49
N GLU A 609 -12.57 -32.79 28.28
CA GLU A 609 -12.39 -31.39 27.84
C GLU A 609 -11.66 -31.30 26.48
N GLU A 610 -12.32 -31.83 25.45
CA GLU A 610 -11.81 -31.90 24.07
C GLU A 610 -12.29 -30.68 23.26
N TYR A 611 -11.42 -30.07 22.46
CA TYR A 611 -11.76 -28.98 21.55
C TYR A 611 -11.60 -29.49 20.11
N ILE A 612 -12.51 -29.12 19.21
CA ILE A 612 -12.41 -29.47 17.78
C ILE A 612 -12.56 -28.25 16.89
N THR A 613 -11.89 -28.28 15.74
CA THR A 613 -12.07 -27.32 14.65
C THR A 613 -12.80 -28.01 13.52
N ILE A 614 -13.76 -27.32 12.89
CA ILE A 614 -14.59 -27.80 11.79
C ILE A 614 -14.49 -26.78 10.66
N ASP A 615 -13.98 -27.21 9.51
CA ASP A 615 -13.58 -26.36 8.39
C ASP A 615 -14.27 -26.79 7.09
N LEU A 616 -14.87 -25.83 6.38
CA LEU A 616 -15.41 -25.98 5.02
C LEU A 616 -14.70 -25.08 4.00
N CYS A 617 -13.57 -24.46 4.35
CA CYS A 617 -12.86 -23.43 3.57
C CYS A 617 -12.23 -23.94 2.27
N SER A 618 -12.27 -25.25 2.01
CA SER A 618 -11.76 -25.86 0.77
C SER A 618 -12.35 -25.21 -0.49
N TYR A 619 -11.54 -25.09 -1.55
CA TYR A 619 -12.01 -24.72 -2.90
C TYR A 619 -12.95 -25.78 -3.53
N TYR A 620 -13.05 -26.97 -2.94
CA TYR A 620 -14.07 -27.96 -3.29
C TYR A 620 -15.48 -27.59 -2.79
N THR A 621 -15.57 -26.69 -1.79
CA THR A 621 -16.83 -26.12 -1.32
C THR A 621 -17.28 -25.02 -2.28
N ASP A 622 -18.27 -25.34 -3.12
CA ASP A 622 -18.66 -24.56 -4.30
C ASP A 622 -19.91 -23.68 -4.10
N PHE A 623 -20.34 -23.51 -2.86
CA PHE A 623 -21.50 -22.71 -2.48
C PHE A 623 -21.31 -21.99 -1.15
N ASP A 624 -22.18 -21.00 -0.95
CA ASP A 624 -22.34 -20.21 0.26
C ASP A 624 -22.84 -21.11 1.42
N THR A 625 -22.00 -21.34 2.44
CA THR A 625 -22.21 -22.39 3.46
C THR A 625 -22.48 -21.82 4.85
N ARG A 626 -23.38 -22.49 5.58
CA ARG A 626 -23.63 -22.31 7.01
C ARG A 626 -23.26 -23.57 7.78
N LEU A 627 -22.76 -23.39 9.00
CA LEU A 627 -22.30 -24.49 9.84
C LEU A 627 -22.90 -24.37 11.25
N TYR A 628 -23.50 -25.46 11.75
CA TYR A 628 -24.07 -25.51 13.10
C TYR A 628 -23.54 -26.70 13.88
N VAL A 629 -23.41 -26.56 15.21
CA VAL A 629 -23.11 -27.66 16.12
C VAL A 629 -24.14 -27.71 17.24
N PHE A 630 -24.78 -28.87 17.39
CA PHE A 630 -25.77 -29.16 18.43
C PHE A 630 -25.26 -30.18 19.45
N GLU A 631 -25.52 -29.97 20.74
CA GLU A 631 -25.16 -30.88 21.84
C GLU A 631 -26.34 -31.77 22.27
N ASN A 632 -26.15 -33.09 22.22
CA ASN A 632 -27.05 -34.18 22.63
C ASN A 632 -28.42 -34.27 21.92
N ASP A 633 -28.99 -33.16 21.48
CA ASP A 633 -30.25 -33.05 20.75
C ASP A 633 -30.22 -31.85 19.77
N PRO A 634 -31.07 -31.82 18.72
CA PRO A 634 -31.01 -30.80 17.69
C PRO A 634 -31.74 -29.50 18.08
N LEU A 635 -31.83 -29.20 19.38
CA LEU A 635 -32.42 -27.97 19.92
C LEU A 635 -31.41 -27.21 20.79
N THR A 636 -30.25 -27.79 21.07
CA THR A 636 -29.21 -27.23 21.94
C THR A 636 -27.99 -26.87 21.09
N GLU A 637 -28.10 -25.79 20.31
CA GLU A 637 -26.99 -25.22 19.55
C GLU A 637 -25.93 -24.68 20.51
N ILE A 638 -24.65 -24.99 20.25
CA ILE A 638 -23.51 -24.54 21.07
C ILE A 638 -22.53 -23.65 20.31
N ALA A 639 -22.52 -23.75 18.98
CA ALA A 639 -21.69 -22.97 18.08
C ALA A 639 -22.36 -22.93 16.71
N CYS A 640 -22.25 -21.81 16.01
CA CYS A 640 -22.66 -21.68 14.62
C CYS A 640 -21.77 -20.65 13.91
N ASP A 641 -21.67 -20.79 12.59
CA ASP A 641 -20.90 -19.90 11.73
C ASP A 641 -21.59 -19.69 10.38
N ASP A 642 -21.33 -18.53 9.79
CA ASP A 642 -21.84 -17.99 8.53
C ASP A 642 -20.71 -17.04 8.04
N ASP A 643 -19.93 -17.46 7.04
CA ASP A 643 -18.72 -16.78 6.50
C ASP A 643 -17.44 -16.69 7.37
N GLY A 644 -17.15 -17.67 8.24
CA GLY A 644 -15.91 -17.73 9.04
C GLY A 644 -14.61 -18.09 8.30
N CYS A 645 -14.65 -18.32 6.99
CA CYS A 645 -13.49 -18.41 6.10
C CYS A 645 -13.33 -17.10 5.30
N LEU A 646 -12.17 -16.88 4.68
CA LEU A 646 -12.10 -15.91 3.59
C LEU A 646 -13.10 -16.31 2.47
N PHE A 647 -13.90 -15.32 2.06
CA PHE A 647 -15.09 -15.41 1.18
C PHE A 647 -16.38 -15.93 1.86
N ILE A 648 -17.11 -16.85 1.22
CA ILE A 648 -18.51 -17.22 1.54
C ILE A 648 -18.64 -18.62 2.19
N ARG A 649 -17.68 -18.99 3.04
CA ARG A 649 -17.57 -20.36 3.57
C ARG A 649 -17.47 -20.37 5.08
N SER A 650 -18.06 -21.36 5.71
CA SER A 650 -18.08 -21.46 7.17
C SER A 650 -16.91 -22.24 7.75
N ARG A 651 -16.40 -21.79 8.90
CA ARG A 651 -15.42 -22.46 9.75
C ARG A 651 -15.68 -22.17 11.23
N LEU A 652 -15.76 -23.24 12.03
CA LEU A 652 -15.82 -23.17 13.49
C LEU A 652 -14.50 -23.65 14.09
N SER A 653 -13.68 -22.72 14.58
CA SER A 653 -12.43 -23.04 15.28
C SER A 653 -12.68 -23.29 16.78
N SER A 654 -12.05 -24.33 17.33
CA SER A 654 -11.99 -24.61 18.79
C SER A 654 -13.34 -24.68 19.53
N VAL A 655 -14.32 -25.40 18.96
CA VAL A 655 -15.60 -25.68 19.62
C VAL A 655 -15.37 -26.60 20.84
N PRO A 656 -15.81 -26.20 22.05
CA PRO A 656 -15.59 -26.99 23.28
C PRO A 656 -16.57 -28.16 23.39
N MET A 657 -16.04 -29.36 23.64
CA MET A 657 -16.79 -30.61 23.67
C MET A 657 -16.66 -31.35 25.01
N ASN A 658 -17.80 -31.59 25.64
CA ASN A 658 -17.91 -32.33 26.90
C ASN A 658 -17.80 -33.84 26.66
N PHE A 659 -16.92 -34.49 27.44
CA PHE A 659 -16.69 -35.94 27.37
C PHE A 659 -17.98 -36.77 27.48
N GLY A 660 -18.22 -37.62 26.48
CA GLY A 660 -19.34 -38.55 26.43
C GLY A 660 -20.70 -37.94 26.05
N ASN A 661 -20.77 -36.65 25.73
CA ASN A 661 -21.90 -36.06 25.01
C ASN A 661 -21.82 -36.41 23.52
N ILE A 662 -22.95 -36.40 22.82
CA ILE A 662 -22.99 -36.59 21.36
C ILE A 662 -23.18 -35.23 20.71
N TYR A 663 -22.32 -34.86 19.78
CA TYR A 663 -22.44 -33.62 19.02
C TYR A 663 -22.89 -33.90 17.60
N TYR A 664 -23.73 -33.02 17.07
CA TYR A 664 -24.24 -33.11 15.72
C TYR A 664 -23.79 -31.88 14.94
N ILE A 665 -22.94 -32.11 13.95
CA ILE A 665 -22.38 -31.09 13.07
C ILE A 665 -23.24 -31.06 11.82
N VAL A 666 -23.81 -29.90 11.49
CA VAL A 666 -24.77 -29.73 10.39
C VAL A 666 -24.17 -28.77 9.38
N VAL A 667 -23.99 -29.27 8.15
CA VAL A 667 -23.54 -28.48 7.00
C VAL A 667 -24.78 -28.07 6.20
N ASP A 668 -24.99 -26.76 6.06
CA ASP A 668 -26.16 -26.14 5.44
C ASP A 668 -25.70 -25.05 4.42
N GLY A 669 -26.63 -24.40 3.72
CA GLY A 669 -26.35 -23.28 2.82
C GLY A 669 -26.98 -21.96 3.28
N PHE A 670 -26.35 -20.84 2.94
CA PHE A 670 -26.97 -19.53 3.15
C PHE A 670 -28.20 -19.35 2.24
N GLY A 671 -29.32 -18.93 2.83
CA GLY A 671 -30.59 -18.71 2.13
C GLY A 671 -31.16 -19.98 1.46
N THR A 672 -30.80 -20.21 0.20
CA THR A 672 -31.17 -21.42 -0.56
C THR A 672 -29.97 -22.05 -1.28
N GLY A 673 -28.75 -21.77 -0.82
CA GLY A 673 -27.51 -22.36 -1.33
C GLY A 673 -27.51 -23.89 -1.21
N ALA A 674 -26.94 -24.57 -2.20
CA ALA A 674 -26.72 -26.01 -2.16
C ALA A 674 -25.65 -26.39 -3.17
N GLY A 675 -24.71 -27.25 -2.78
CA GLY A 675 -23.55 -27.57 -3.60
C GLY A 675 -22.76 -28.76 -3.10
N ASN A 676 -21.52 -28.89 -3.55
CA ASN A 676 -20.52 -29.81 -3.02
C ASN A 676 -19.73 -29.12 -1.91
N TYR A 677 -19.24 -29.88 -0.94
CA TYR A 677 -18.39 -29.38 0.13
C TYR A 677 -17.35 -30.41 0.53
N MET A 678 -16.27 -29.94 1.17
CA MET A 678 -15.32 -30.80 1.85
C MET A 678 -15.30 -30.37 3.32
N ILE A 679 -15.68 -31.29 4.22
CA ILE A 679 -15.64 -31.06 5.66
C ILE A 679 -14.36 -31.68 6.23
N ASN A 680 -13.58 -30.86 6.92
CA ASN A 680 -12.46 -31.27 7.73
C ASN A 680 -12.80 -31.04 9.21
N VAL A 681 -12.62 -32.06 10.04
CA VAL A 681 -12.79 -31.99 11.50
C VAL A 681 -11.47 -32.38 12.14
N SER A 682 -10.80 -31.43 12.77
CA SER A 682 -9.48 -31.59 13.39
C SER A 682 -9.53 -31.28 14.88
N ARG A 683 -8.43 -31.54 15.59
CA ARG A 683 -8.28 -31.11 16.98
C ARG A 683 -8.17 -29.58 17.03
N GLY A 684 -8.96 -28.96 17.87
CA GLY A 684 -8.84 -27.55 18.25
C GLY A 684 -8.04 -27.38 19.53
N TYR A 685 -7.70 -26.13 19.85
CA TYR A 685 -6.94 -25.75 21.04
C TYR A 685 -7.72 -24.73 21.88
N PRO A 686 -7.64 -24.78 23.22
CA PRO A 686 -8.30 -23.79 24.06
C PRO A 686 -7.74 -22.38 23.78
N TYR A 687 -8.64 -21.39 23.79
CA TYR A 687 -8.27 -19.97 23.76
C TYR A 687 -7.28 -19.62 24.89
N PRO A 688 -6.35 -18.67 24.68
CA PRO A 688 -5.45 -18.20 25.73
C PRO A 688 -6.20 -17.76 27.00
N PRO A 689 -5.67 -17.96 28.22
CA PRO A 689 -6.36 -17.57 29.46
C PRO A 689 -6.66 -16.06 29.55
N ASN A 690 -5.86 -15.25 28.85
CA ASN A 690 -5.91 -13.80 28.72
C ASN A 690 -6.39 -13.33 27.34
N ASP A 691 -7.09 -14.21 26.59
CA ASP A 691 -7.76 -13.91 25.32
C ASP A 691 -8.76 -12.75 25.42
N ASN A 692 -9.52 -12.69 26.53
CA ASN A 692 -10.45 -11.60 26.79
C ASN A 692 -9.92 -10.64 27.86
N CYS A 693 -9.99 -9.33 27.61
CA CYS A 693 -9.44 -8.33 28.52
C CYS A 693 -10.07 -8.34 29.93
N ASP A 694 -11.33 -8.77 30.08
CA ASP A 694 -12.02 -8.88 31.39
C ASP A 694 -11.47 -10.06 32.23
N SER A 695 -10.74 -11.00 31.63
CA SER A 695 -10.12 -12.12 32.35
C SER A 695 -8.79 -11.74 33.03
N VAL A 696 -8.17 -10.64 32.61
CA VAL A 696 -6.84 -10.21 33.06
C VAL A 696 -6.91 -9.48 34.40
N VAL A 697 -5.97 -9.81 35.29
CA VAL A 697 -5.83 -9.17 36.60
C VAL A 697 -4.63 -8.21 36.57
N PRO A 698 -4.83 -6.88 36.66
CA PRO A 698 -3.73 -5.92 36.58
C PRO A 698 -2.66 -6.11 37.67
N SER A 699 -1.40 -6.12 37.25
CA SER A 699 -0.23 -6.20 38.14
C SER A 699 0.29 -4.81 38.52
N ASN A 700 0.68 -4.60 39.78
CA ASN A 700 1.15 -3.29 40.22
C ASN A 700 2.62 -3.07 39.81
N LEU A 701 2.85 -2.08 38.95
CA LEU A 701 4.18 -1.64 38.53
C LEU A 701 4.66 -0.53 39.47
N LEU A 702 5.81 -0.74 40.12
CA LEU A 702 6.42 0.27 40.98
C LEU A 702 7.59 0.95 40.25
N PRO A 703 7.97 2.19 40.61
CA PRO A 703 9.10 2.84 39.97
C PRO A 703 10.43 2.14 40.28
N GLY A 704 11.15 1.78 39.23
CA GLY A 704 12.38 0.97 39.24
C GLY A 704 12.14 -0.55 39.16
N ASP A 705 10.89 -1.01 39.04
CA ASP A 705 10.56 -2.43 38.83
C ASP A 705 10.29 -2.72 37.34
N THR A 706 10.50 -3.98 36.96
CA THR A 706 10.07 -4.57 35.68
C THR A 706 9.07 -5.69 35.97
N LEU A 707 7.93 -5.67 35.30
CA LEU A 707 7.00 -6.80 35.22
C LEU A 707 7.36 -7.61 33.96
N THR A 708 7.46 -8.94 34.09
CA THR A 708 7.64 -9.84 32.93
C THR A 708 6.45 -10.76 32.85
N PHE A 709 5.81 -10.79 31.68
CA PHE A 709 4.70 -11.65 31.34
C PHE A 709 5.14 -12.67 30.29
N THR A 710 4.54 -13.86 30.31
CA THR A 710 4.81 -14.92 29.32
C THR A 710 3.52 -15.64 29.01
N GLY A 711 3.16 -15.73 27.74
CA GLY A 711 1.94 -16.39 27.28
C GLY A 711 2.10 -16.94 25.87
N ASN A 712 0.99 -17.11 25.17
CA ASN A 712 0.96 -17.51 23.77
C ASN A 712 -0.25 -16.86 23.08
N THR A 713 -0.05 -16.26 21.91
CA THR A 713 -1.09 -15.61 21.10
C THR A 713 -1.87 -16.58 20.20
N ALA A 714 -1.43 -17.83 20.06
CA ALA A 714 -2.08 -18.84 19.23
C ALA A 714 -3.53 -19.11 19.64
N ASN A 715 -4.44 -19.01 18.66
CA ASN A 715 -5.89 -19.11 18.83
C ASN A 715 -6.52 -18.00 19.68
N ALA A 716 -5.87 -16.84 19.81
CA ALA A 716 -6.54 -15.65 20.34
C ALA A 716 -7.71 -15.19 19.43
N THR A 717 -8.56 -14.32 19.96
CA THR A 717 -9.70 -13.69 19.28
C THR A 717 -9.56 -12.17 19.32
N SER A 718 -10.42 -11.44 18.59
CA SER A 718 -10.41 -9.98 18.60
C SER A 718 -11.48 -9.46 19.56
N ASP A 719 -11.05 -8.85 20.66
CA ASP A 719 -11.89 -8.05 21.55
C ASP A 719 -12.08 -6.63 20.98
N CYS A 720 -11.17 -6.17 20.12
CA CYS A 720 -11.09 -4.80 19.61
C CYS A 720 -10.99 -4.70 18.07
N PRO A 721 -12.00 -5.21 17.33
CA PRO A 721 -12.01 -5.20 15.86
C PRO A 721 -12.03 -3.79 15.23
N GLN A 722 -12.23 -2.76 16.05
CA GLN A 722 -12.18 -1.34 15.67
C GLN A 722 -10.78 -0.72 15.63
N TYR A 723 -9.76 -1.41 16.18
CA TYR A 723 -8.39 -0.90 16.29
C TYR A 723 -7.36 -1.80 15.60
N SER A 724 -7.40 -3.11 15.85
CA SER A 724 -6.45 -4.07 15.28
C SER A 724 -7.00 -4.77 14.04
N GLY A 725 -8.24 -5.28 14.11
CA GLY A 725 -8.74 -6.27 13.15
C GLY A 725 -8.05 -7.64 13.25
N PHE A 726 -7.11 -7.78 14.19
CA PHE A 726 -6.32 -8.99 14.45
C PHE A 726 -6.77 -9.69 15.73
N ALA A 727 -6.26 -10.89 15.96
CA ALA A 727 -6.43 -11.60 17.22
C ALA A 727 -5.42 -11.05 18.26
N GLU A 728 -5.86 -10.83 19.50
CA GLU A 728 -5.00 -10.29 20.56
C GLU A 728 -5.15 -11.00 21.90
N VAL A 729 -4.06 -11.03 22.67
CA VAL A 729 -4.08 -11.40 24.08
C VAL A 729 -3.72 -10.21 24.94
N TRP A 730 -4.25 -10.18 26.16
CA TRP A 730 -4.21 -9.00 27.00
C TRP A 730 -3.23 -9.16 28.15
N GLU A 731 -2.42 -8.14 28.40
CA GLU A 731 -1.70 -7.95 29.66
C GLU A 731 -2.15 -6.65 30.32
N ALA A 732 -2.05 -6.56 31.65
CA ALA A 732 -2.51 -5.36 32.35
C ALA A 732 -1.63 -5.01 33.55
N PHE A 733 -1.41 -3.71 33.74
CA PHE A 733 -0.66 -3.17 34.85
C PHE A 733 -1.32 -1.94 35.47
N THR A 734 -0.84 -1.53 36.63
CA THR A 734 -1.31 -0.33 37.36
C THR A 734 -0.13 0.42 37.94
N ILE A 735 -0.14 1.75 37.81
CA ILE A 735 0.85 2.66 38.39
C ILE A 735 0.18 3.64 39.36
N ASP A 736 0.81 3.85 40.52
CA ASP A 736 0.31 4.70 41.61
C ASP A 736 0.84 6.15 41.56
N VAL A 737 1.83 6.43 40.70
CA VAL A 737 2.50 7.73 40.53
C VAL A 737 2.76 7.98 39.03
N PRO A 738 3.02 9.22 38.59
CA PRO A 738 3.46 9.47 37.21
C PRO A 738 4.75 8.73 36.89
N MET A 739 4.78 8.01 35.77
CA MET A 739 5.89 7.12 35.41
C MET A 739 6.20 7.15 33.91
N ASN A 740 7.48 6.99 33.58
CA ASN A 740 7.89 6.59 32.23
C ASN A 740 7.82 5.07 32.17
N VAL A 741 7.24 4.51 31.11
CA VAL A 741 7.07 3.06 30.95
C VAL A 741 7.60 2.62 29.60
N THR A 742 8.50 1.64 29.60
CA THR A 742 8.93 0.92 28.40
C THR A 742 8.21 -0.42 28.36
N ILE A 743 7.68 -0.77 27.19
CA ILE A 743 7.11 -2.07 26.88
C ILE A 743 7.98 -2.68 25.77
N ASP A 744 8.65 -3.81 26.05
CA ASP A 744 9.53 -4.49 25.11
C ASP A 744 9.19 -5.98 25.00
N LEU A 745 9.46 -6.55 23.82
CA LEU A 745 9.32 -7.98 23.53
C LEU A 745 10.67 -8.71 23.48
N CYS A 746 11.75 -8.09 23.99
CA CYS A 746 13.09 -8.66 23.91
C CYS A 746 13.13 -10.08 24.50
N ASN A 747 13.84 -10.98 23.81
CA ASN A 747 13.93 -12.43 24.07
C ASN A 747 12.68 -13.26 23.68
N THR A 748 11.80 -12.72 22.83
CA THR A 748 10.69 -13.46 22.22
C THR A 748 11.14 -14.18 20.92
N ASN A 749 10.69 -15.42 20.71
CA ASN A 749 11.07 -16.25 19.56
C ASN A 749 9.92 -17.23 19.18
N PRO A 750 9.40 -17.21 17.92
CA PRO A 750 9.79 -16.32 16.82
C PRO A 750 9.59 -14.84 17.18
N PRO A 751 10.32 -13.90 16.56
CA PRO A 751 10.08 -12.47 16.78
C PRO A 751 8.60 -12.14 16.61
N GLN A 752 8.08 -11.23 17.43
CA GLN A 752 6.70 -10.77 17.36
C GLN A 752 6.72 -9.27 17.09
N PHE A 753 6.08 -8.83 16.01
CA PHE A 753 5.99 -7.42 15.68
C PHE A 753 4.89 -6.73 16.49
N LEU A 754 5.11 -5.47 16.88
CA LEU A 754 4.14 -4.65 17.60
C LEU A 754 3.18 -3.95 16.63
N TRP A 755 2.45 -4.77 15.86
CA TRP A 755 1.40 -4.34 14.94
C TRP A 755 0.38 -3.39 15.57
N ASN A 756 0.15 -3.50 16.88
CA ASN A 756 -0.76 -2.66 17.63
C ASN A 756 0.03 -1.78 18.61
N GLN A 757 0.47 -0.61 18.15
CA GLN A 757 1.36 0.30 18.88
C GLN A 757 0.67 1.07 20.04
N LEU A 758 -0.46 0.55 20.55
CA LEU A 758 -1.40 1.28 21.41
C LEU A 758 -1.47 0.67 22.82
N LEU A 759 -1.40 1.54 23.83
CA LEU A 759 -1.77 1.18 25.20
C LEU A 759 -3.23 1.59 25.45
N VAL A 760 -4.00 0.84 26.22
CA VAL A 760 -5.45 1.07 26.38
C VAL A 760 -5.82 1.38 27.83
N VAL A 761 -6.68 2.39 28.02
CA VAL A 761 -7.40 2.63 29.28
C VAL A 761 -8.81 2.06 29.16
N GLY A 762 -9.18 1.22 30.11
CA GLY A 762 -10.52 0.62 30.19
C GLY A 762 -10.72 -0.52 29.19
N CYS A 763 -11.22 -1.64 29.71
CA CYS A 763 -11.41 -2.88 28.95
C CYS A 763 -12.88 -3.05 28.49
N PRO A 764 -13.13 -3.56 27.27
CA PRO A 764 -12.24 -3.49 26.11
C PRO A 764 -12.22 -2.05 25.55
N CYS A 765 -11.03 -1.60 25.13
CA CYS A 765 -10.86 -0.54 24.13
C CYS A 765 -11.70 0.74 24.31
N GLN A 766 -11.72 1.33 25.51
CA GLN A 766 -12.45 2.58 25.76
C GLN A 766 -11.68 3.81 25.28
N GLN A 767 -10.36 3.85 25.50
CA GLN A 767 -9.48 4.91 25.02
C GLN A 767 -8.10 4.33 24.74
N ALA A 768 -7.60 4.53 23.52
CA ALA A 768 -6.22 4.24 23.15
C ALA A 768 -5.28 5.38 23.63
N ILE A 769 -4.01 5.03 23.78
CA ILE A 769 -2.89 5.88 24.15
C ILE A 769 -1.76 5.54 23.20
N ASP A 770 -1.31 6.56 22.48
CA ASP A 770 -0.15 6.48 21.61
C ASP A 770 1.14 6.41 22.44
N TYR A 771 2.16 5.79 21.85
CA TYR A 771 3.52 5.80 22.36
C TYR A 771 4.17 7.18 22.23
N SER A 772 5.13 7.46 23.09
CA SER A 772 5.98 8.66 23.06
C SER A 772 7.28 8.46 22.29
N PHE A 773 7.70 7.21 22.03
CA PHE A 773 8.76 6.84 21.08
C PHE A 773 8.64 5.35 20.75
N PHE A 774 9.06 4.95 19.55
CA PHE A 774 9.10 3.55 19.08
C PHE A 774 10.50 3.24 18.54
N ASP A 775 11.05 2.10 18.94
CA ASP A 775 12.38 1.64 18.56
C ASP A 775 12.29 0.21 18.02
N ALA A 776 12.40 0.08 16.69
CA ALA A 776 12.38 -1.20 15.99
C ALA A 776 13.65 -2.03 16.21
N ASP A 777 14.77 -1.39 16.57
CA ASP A 777 16.09 -2.01 16.78
C ASP A 777 16.43 -2.18 18.27
N ALA A 778 15.46 -1.98 19.17
CA ALA A 778 15.64 -2.00 20.62
C ALA A 778 16.25 -3.32 21.13
N CYS A 779 15.86 -4.45 20.53
CA CYS A 779 16.30 -5.78 20.93
C CYS A 779 17.24 -6.39 19.88
N ALA A 780 18.36 -6.97 20.34
CA ALA A 780 19.37 -7.59 19.46
C ALA A 780 18.90 -8.89 18.75
N ASP A 781 17.66 -9.30 18.96
CA ASP A 781 16.97 -10.43 18.33
C ASP A 781 15.88 -10.00 17.32
N GLY A 782 15.76 -8.69 17.04
CA GLY A 782 14.81 -8.13 16.08
C GLY A 782 13.41 -7.87 16.64
N ASN A 783 13.22 -7.98 17.96
CA ASN A 783 12.00 -7.51 18.61
C ASN A 783 12.07 -6.00 18.91
N GLU A 784 10.90 -5.38 19.06
CA GLU A 784 10.71 -3.94 19.13
C GLU A 784 10.42 -3.47 20.57
N ALA A 785 10.51 -2.15 20.81
CA ALA A 785 10.11 -1.52 22.07
C ALA A 785 9.28 -0.23 21.88
N LEU A 786 8.27 -0.08 22.72
CA LEU A 786 7.42 1.12 22.85
C LEU A 786 7.77 1.86 24.15
N TYR A 787 7.88 3.17 24.07
CA TYR A 787 8.17 4.03 25.22
C TYR A 787 7.01 4.99 25.45
N PHE A 788 6.54 5.10 26.68
CA PHE A 788 5.48 6.02 27.09
C PHE A 788 6.03 6.96 28.16
N SER A 789 6.17 8.24 27.86
CA SER A 789 6.56 9.24 28.85
C SER A 789 5.34 9.71 29.66
N ALA A 790 5.59 10.17 30.88
CA ALA A 790 4.63 10.88 31.73
C ALA A 790 3.27 10.18 31.96
N LEU A 791 3.19 8.83 31.95
CA LEU A 791 1.94 8.11 32.18
C LEU A 791 1.34 8.49 33.54
N PRO A 792 0.10 9.00 33.62
CA PRO A 792 -0.53 9.37 34.89
C PRO A 792 -0.90 8.13 35.74
N PRO A 793 -1.16 8.29 37.05
CA PRO A 793 -1.61 7.19 37.89
C PRO A 793 -2.90 6.56 37.36
N GLY A 794 -2.90 5.26 37.09
CA GLY A 794 -3.98 4.58 36.37
C GLY A 794 -3.74 3.08 36.17
N THR A 795 -4.76 2.42 35.61
CA THR A 795 -4.70 1.02 35.16
C THR A 795 -4.69 0.99 33.65
N TYR A 796 -3.75 0.25 33.09
CA TYR A 796 -3.47 0.16 31.66
C TYR A 796 -3.54 -1.29 31.19
N TYR A 797 -4.05 -1.47 29.99
CA TYR A 797 -4.21 -2.74 29.30
C TYR A 797 -3.42 -2.69 28.01
N TYR A 798 -2.71 -3.76 27.70
CA TYR A 798 -1.87 -3.88 26.52
C TYR A 798 -2.37 -5.05 25.66
N PRO A 799 -2.96 -4.78 24.48
CA PRO A 799 -3.35 -5.80 23.52
C PRO A 799 -2.14 -6.23 22.68
N LEU A 800 -1.57 -7.38 23.02
CA LEU A 800 -0.56 -8.02 22.19
C LEU A 800 -1.26 -8.77 21.05
N ALA A 801 -1.33 -8.11 19.89
CA ALA A 801 -1.90 -8.68 18.67
C ALA A 801 -0.89 -9.56 17.92
N SER A 802 -1.37 -10.60 17.24
CA SER A 802 -0.59 -11.38 16.27
C SER A 802 -1.41 -11.69 15.03
N ASN A 803 -0.77 -11.71 13.86
CA ASN A 803 -1.34 -12.34 12.68
C ASN A 803 -1.29 -13.89 12.80
N TRP A 804 -1.88 -14.60 11.85
CA TRP A 804 -2.04 -16.07 11.93
C TRP A 804 -0.74 -16.85 11.67
N GLU A 805 0.28 -16.20 11.11
CA GLU A 805 1.56 -16.80 10.74
C GLU A 805 2.63 -16.57 11.83
N GLU A 806 2.52 -15.45 12.56
CA GLU A 806 3.38 -15.09 13.69
C GLU A 806 2.86 -15.62 15.04
N ALA A 807 1.59 -16.01 15.15
CA ALA A 807 0.97 -16.38 16.42
C ALA A 807 1.76 -17.47 17.20
N GLY A 808 2.22 -17.14 18.41
CA GLY A 808 3.19 -17.95 19.12
C GLY A 808 3.47 -17.53 20.57
N PRO A 809 4.46 -18.17 21.22
CA PRO A 809 4.83 -17.86 22.61
C PRO A 809 5.55 -16.51 22.71
N TYR A 810 5.12 -15.65 23.63
CA TYR A 810 5.71 -14.33 23.85
C TYR A 810 6.36 -14.18 25.23
N THR A 811 7.34 -13.27 25.33
CA THR A 811 7.85 -12.71 26.59
C THR A 811 7.77 -11.19 26.52
N LEU A 812 6.86 -10.61 27.31
CA LEU A 812 6.63 -9.16 27.36
C LEU A 812 7.21 -8.59 28.66
N ASN A 813 8.10 -7.60 28.55
CA ASN A 813 8.59 -6.84 29.70
C ASN A 813 7.93 -5.46 29.73
N ILE A 814 7.48 -5.06 30.91
CA ILE A 814 6.95 -3.71 31.19
C ILE A 814 7.80 -3.13 32.31
N THR A 815 8.72 -2.23 31.95
CA THR A 815 9.65 -1.56 32.88
C THR A 815 9.14 -0.16 33.18
N GLY A 816 9.13 0.23 34.46
CA GLY A 816 8.61 1.53 34.87
C GLY A 816 9.62 2.35 35.67
N GLU A 817 9.83 3.61 35.31
CA GLU A 817 10.68 4.57 36.03
C GLU A 817 9.86 5.78 36.54
N VAL A 818 10.38 6.51 37.54
CA VAL A 818 9.69 7.72 38.05
C VAL A 818 9.75 8.81 36.99
N TYR A 819 8.59 9.33 36.55
CA TYR A 819 8.59 10.53 35.72
C TYR A 819 9.02 11.75 36.54
N VAL A 820 9.99 12.50 36.01
CA VAL A 820 10.44 13.78 36.56
C VAL A 820 10.21 14.81 35.47
N PRO A 821 9.29 15.78 35.65
CA PRO A 821 9.00 16.78 34.62
C PRO A 821 10.26 17.49 34.14
N CYS A 822 10.41 17.58 32.82
CA CYS A 822 11.41 18.41 32.18
C CYS A 822 11.10 19.89 32.46
N GLU A 823 12.08 20.63 32.99
CA GLU A 823 12.02 22.10 33.14
C GLU A 823 13.25 22.68 32.42
N LEU A 824 13.04 23.37 31.30
CA LEU A 824 14.10 24.00 30.51
C LEU A 824 14.38 25.44 30.99
N GLU A 825 15.66 25.82 31.05
CA GLU A 825 16.06 27.22 31.26
C GLU A 825 16.32 27.91 29.92
N ARG A 826 15.58 28.98 29.64
CA ARG A 826 15.73 29.75 28.39
C ARG A 826 17.17 30.21 28.13
N PRO A 827 17.80 29.81 27.00
CA PRO A 827 19.17 30.19 26.68
C PRO A 827 19.36 31.71 26.55
N ALA A 828 20.55 32.17 26.97
CA ALA A 828 20.89 33.59 26.97
C ALA A 828 21.08 34.13 25.54
N GLY A 829 20.06 34.81 25.02
CA GLY A 829 20.05 35.34 23.65
C GLY A 829 19.01 34.68 22.75
N ALA A 830 18.38 33.58 23.19
CA ALA A 830 17.33 32.92 22.43
C ALA A 830 16.17 33.90 22.12
N ILE A 831 15.74 33.88 20.87
CA ILE A 831 14.62 34.67 20.34
C ILE A 831 13.34 34.09 20.92
N PRO A 832 12.51 34.88 21.62
CA PRO A 832 11.19 34.40 22.00
C PRO A 832 10.28 34.44 20.78
N GLU A 833 9.50 33.39 20.59
CA GLU A 833 8.38 33.33 19.65
C GLU A 833 7.32 34.40 19.96
N ASN A 834 6.89 34.49 21.23
CA ASN A 834 5.84 35.38 21.74
C ASN A 834 4.42 35.08 21.20
N GLU A 835 4.19 33.85 20.78
CA GLU A 835 2.87 33.31 20.54
C GLU A 835 2.04 33.24 21.86
N PRO A 836 0.69 33.26 21.79
CA PRO A 836 -0.15 32.95 22.93
C PRO A 836 -0.26 31.43 23.15
N GLN A 837 0.09 30.97 24.35
CA GLN A 837 -0.17 29.61 24.86
C GLN A 837 -1.47 28.98 24.31
N CYS A 838 -1.37 27.79 23.71
CA CYS A 838 -2.51 27.07 23.16
C CYS A 838 -3.60 26.72 24.21
N TYR A 839 -4.80 26.39 23.73
CA TYR A 839 -5.98 26.04 24.54
C TYR A 839 -7.04 25.34 23.68
N ASP A 840 -8.07 24.73 24.29
CA ASP A 840 -9.15 24.09 23.52
C ASP A 840 -9.86 25.09 22.60
N GLY A 841 -9.82 24.82 21.29
CA GLY A 841 -10.27 25.73 20.22
C GLY A 841 -9.23 26.77 19.80
N TYR A 842 -7.93 26.51 20.04
CA TYR A 842 -6.84 27.33 19.53
C TYR A 842 -6.76 27.26 17.99
N ILE A 843 -6.34 28.38 17.40
CA ILE A 843 -6.05 28.52 15.98
C ILE A 843 -4.73 29.27 15.92
N ASP A 844 -3.72 28.64 15.33
CA ASP A 844 -2.42 29.24 15.12
C ASP A 844 -2.48 30.27 13.97
N GLU A 845 -2.11 31.52 14.29
CA GLU A 845 -1.98 32.65 13.36
C GLU A 845 -0.52 33.18 13.30
N PHE A 846 0.45 32.46 13.89
CA PHE A 846 1.83 32.85 14.09
C PHE A 846 2.81 32.01 13.25
N ASN A 847 2.79 30.68 13.40
CA ASN A 847 3.74 29.78 12.75
C ASN A 847 3.21 28.41 12.32
N GLY A 848 1.90 28.19 12.27
CA GLY A 848 1.29 26.89 11.92
C GLY A 848 1.53 26.41 10.49
N GLY A 849 2.31 27.13 9.70
CA GLY A 849 2.81 26.75 8.39
C GLY A 849 1.69 26.27 7.48
N CYS A 850 1.80 25.04 7.00
CA CYS A 850 0.81 24.43 6.11
C CYS A 850 -0.43 23.88 6.84
N GLU A 851 -0.45 23.85 8.17
CA GLU A 851 -1.64 23.55 8.98
C GLU A 851 -2.54 24.81 9.17
N SER A 852 -2.00 26.01 8.88
CA SER A 852 -2.75 27.27 8.89
C SER A 852 -3.24 27.70 7.49
N PHE A 853 -4.41 28.35 7.41
CA PHE A 853 -4.95 28.90 6.16
C PHE A 853 -5.28 30.41 6.26
N PRO A 854 -4.59 31.30 5.50
CA PRO A 854 -3.45 31.01 4.62
C PRO A 854 -2.20 30.59 5.40
N PRO A 855 -1.20 29.94 4.77
CA PRO A 855 0.01 29.50 5.45
C PRO A 855 0.84 30.62 6.08
N PHE A 856 1.14 30.51 7.37
CA PHE A 856 1.99 31.41 8.15
C PHE A 856 3.24 30.69 8.67
N PHE A 857 4.41 31.14 8.25
CA PHE A 857 5.68 30.57 8.71
C PHE A 857 6.41 31.56 9.63
N GLY A 858 6.90 31.03 10.76
CA GLY A 858 7.97 31.65 11.54
C GLY A 858 9.23 31.81 10.70
N ARG A 859 10.24 32.51 11.23
CA ARG A 859 11.53 32.68 10.56
C ARG A 859 12.68 32.32 11.46
N ILE A 860 13.60 31.54 10.91
CA ILE A 860 14.87 31.18 11.52
C ILE A 860 16.01 31.47 10.52
N ASN A 861 17.16 31.92 11.02
CA ASN A 861 18.36 32.15 10.22
C ASN A 861 19.53 31.36 10.83
N GLU A 862 20.65 31.37 10.11
CA GLU A 862 21.88 30.72 10.57
C GLU A 862 22.32 31.22 11.95
N GLY A 863 22.52 30.28 12.88
CA GLY A 863 22.95 30.55 14.25
C GLY A 863 21.89 31.22 15.14
N ASP A 864 20.64 31.34 14.69
CA ASP A 864 19.54 31.72 15.57
C ASP A 864 19.21 30.57 16.54
N THR A 865 18.83 30.95 17.77
CA THR A 865 18.26 30.03 18.77
C THR A 865 16.86 30.50 19.08
N ILE A 866 15.86 29.68 18.87
CA ILE A 866 14.47 29.98 19.22
C ILE A 866 14.14 29.42 20.60
N TRP A 867 13.29 30.15 21.32
CA TRP A 867 12.57 29.69 22.51
C TRP A 867 11.09 29.77 22.17
N GLY A 868 10.50 28.61 21.88
CA GLY A 868 9.09 28.45 21.54
C GLY A 868 8.30 27.67 22.59
N GLU A 869 6.99 27.62 22.43
CA GLU A 869 6.03 27.13 23.42
C GLU A 869 4.87 26.35 22.75
N SER A 870 4.81 25.04 22.98
CA SER A 870 3.87 24.13 22.31
C SER A 870 3.04 23.30 23.30
N GLY A 871 2.26 22.35 22.79
CA GLY A 871 1.46 21.39 23.55
C GLY A 871 0.33 20.77 22.73
N THR A 872 -0.63 20.16 23.43
CA THR A 872 -1.78 19.47 22.81
C THR A 872 -3.10 19.99 23.40
N PHE A 873 -4.14 20.04 22.56
CA PHE A 873 -5.43 20.65 22.88
C PHE A 873 -6.56 20.02 22.07
N LEU A 874 -7.82 20.36 22.39
CA LEU A 874 -8.97 19.92 21.61
C LEU A 874 -9.40 20.99 20.60
N LEU A 875 -9.36 20.70 19.31
CA LEU A 875 -9.97 21.54 18.25
C LEU A 875 -11.32 20.94 17.85
N ASP A 876 -12.40 21.67 18.07
CA ASP A 876 -13.80 21.22 17.89
C ASP A 876 -14.17 19.87 18.54
N GLY A 877 -13.38 19.45 19.54
CA GLY A 877 -13.55 18.19 20.27
C GLY A 877 -12.71 17.02 19.77
N VAL A 878 -11.83 17.24 18.78
CA VAL A 878 -10.82 16.30 18.29
C VAL A 878 -9.46 16.64 18.93
N GLU A 879 -8.70 15.62 19.34
CA GLU A 879 -7.34 15.79 19.85
C GLU A 879 -6.41 16.29 18.73
N THR A 880 -5.69 17.38 18.99
CA THR A 880 -4.71 17.97 18.07
C THR A 880 -3.52 18.51 18.85
N ARG A 881 -2.44 18.81 18.12
CA ARG A 881 -1.26 19.49 18.64
C ARG A 881 -1.14 20.91 18.10
N GLU A 882 -0.40 21.72 18.85
CA GLU A 882 0.26 22.92 18.36
C GLU A 882 1.53 22.43 17.60
N ALA A 883 1.89 23.08 16.49
CA ALA A 883 2.93 22.63 15.56
C ALA A 883 3.60 23.80 14.82
N ASP A 884 4.86 24.06 15.15
CA ASP A 884 5.60 25.23 14.69
C ASP A 884 6.37 25.01 13.39
N TRP A 885 6.22 25.93 12.43
CA TRP A 885 6.93 25.92 11.15
C TRP A 885 7.82 27.15 10.95
N TYR A 886 9.13 26.91 10.82
CA TYR A 886 10.13 27.97 10.64
C TYR A 886 10.74 27.98 9.23
N GLU A 887 10.37 28.97 8.40
CA GLU A 887 10.97 29.20 7.07
C GLU A 887 12.44 29.66 7.19
N PHE A 888 13.32 29.02 6.43
CA PHE A 888 14.64 29.54 6.06
C PHE A 888 14.93 29.34 4.57
N ARG A 889 15.95 30.02 4.05
CA ARG A 889 16.29 30.03 2.62
C ARG A 889 17.75 29.72 2.38
N LEU A 890 17.99 28.72 1.55
CA LEU A 890 19.33 28.27 1.15
C LEU A 890 19.65 28.75 -0.27
N PRO A 891 20.56 29.72 -0.44
CA PRO A 891 21.03 30.14 -1.76
C PRO A 891 22.06 29.18 -2.38
N TRP A 892 22.62 28.25 -1.59
CA TRP A 892 23.69 27.32 -1.96
C TRP A 892 23.41 25.94 -1.35
N PRO A 893 24.00 24.84 -1.87
CA PRO A 893 23.98 23.56 -1.17
C PRO A 893 24.66 23.70 0.20
N ALA A 894 24.06 23.11 1.24
CA ALA A 894 24.53 23.19 2.61
C ALA A 894 24.24 21.89 3.37
N GLN A 895 25.11 21.56 4.32
CA GLN A 895 24.74 20.61 5.36
C GLN A 895 23.90 21.38 6.38
N VAL A 896 22.62 21.04 6.44
CA VAL A 896 21.68 21.55 7.43
C VAL A 896 21.78 20.67 8.67
N THR A 897 22.05 21.30 9.81
CA THR A 897 21.96 20.69 11.14
C THR A 897 20.88 21.42 11.92
N VAL A 898 19.78 20.73 12.20
CA VAL A 898 18.74 21.20 13.10
C VAL A 898 18.88 20.45 14.42
N THR A 899 18.92 21.18 15.55
CA THR A 899 18.96 20.58 16.89
C THR A 899 17.83 21.14 17.73
N SER A 900 17.16 20.28 18.50
CA SER A 900 16.12 20.69 19.44
C SER A 900 16.19 19.95 20.78
N VAL A 901 15.68 20.57 21.83
CA VAL A 901 15.33 19.93 23.11
C VAL A 901 14.04 20.56 23.63
N ALA A 902 13.09 19.72 24.06
CA ALA A 902 11.74 20.14 24.44
C ALA A 902 11.32 19.59 25.82
N GLU A 903 10.35 20.24 26.45
CA GLU A 903 9.67 19.76 27.66
C GLU A 903 8.59 18.68 27.35
N PHE A 904 8.47 18.28 26.08
CA PHE A 904 7.58 17.26 25.54
C PHE A 904 8.32 16.30 24.61
N SER A 905 7.78 15.09 24.39
CA SER A 905 8.29 14.18 23.35
C SER A 905 8.02 14.76 21.97
N GLN A 906 9.08 14.98 21.20
CA GLN A 906 9.12 15.90 20.06
C GLN A 906 9.30 15.16 18.73
N LEU A 907 8.58 15.61 17.72
CA LEU A 907 8.76 15.27 16.31
C LEU A 907 9.40 16.46 15.61
N LEU A 908 10.56 16.25 14.99
CA LEU A 908 11.31 17.27 14.24
C LEU A 908 11.40 16.85 12.77
N ILE A 909 10.98 17.71 11.84
CA ILE A 909 11.02 17.43 10.41
C ILE A 909 11.70 18.58 9.66
N LEU A 910 12.65 18.26 8.79
CA LEU A 910 13.15 19.17 7.77
C LEU A 910 12.33 18.97 6.50
N ILE A 911 11.71 20.06 6.04
CA ILE A 911 10.77 20.07 4.93
C ILE A 911 11.29 21.01 3.86
N LYS A 912 11.23 20.61 2.59
CA LYS A 912 11.47 21.50 1.45
C LYS A 912 10.15 22.03 0.91
N LEU A 913 10.02 23.35 0.90
CA LEU A 913 8.80 24.03 0.46
C LEU A 913 8.83 24.27 -1.06
N GLY A 914 7.67 24.16 -1.69
CA GLY A 914 7.49 24.50 -3.10
C GLY A 914 7.62 26.00 -3.37
N ASP A 915 8.15 26.34 -4.55
CA ASP A 915 8.21 27.69 -5.09
C ASP A 915 7.49 27.69 -6.46
N PRO A 916 6.32 28.35 -6.61
CA PRO A 916 5.75 29.41 -5.76
C PRO A 916 4.66 28.95 -4.77
N ILE A 917 4.40 27.65 -4.62
CA ILE A 917 3.34 27.10 -3.74
C ILE A 917 4.00 26.51 -2.48
N PRO A 918 4.01 27.21 -1.32
CA PRO A 918 4.79 26.77 -0.17
C PRO A 918 4.39 25.40 0.36
N CYS A 919 3.10 25.06 0.26
CA CYS A 919 2.56 23.80 0.75
C CYS A 919 2.49 22.67 -0.29
N ASP A 920 3.12 22.85 -1.44
CA ASP A 920 3.55 21.75 -2.33
C ASP A 920 4.95 21.33 -1.86
N TYR A 921 5.01 20.57 -0.76
CA TYR A 921 6.24 20.29 -0.01
C TYR A 921 6.60 18.81 0.04
N TRP A 922 7.85 18.51 0.38
CA TRP A 922 8.30 17.15 0.69
C TRP A 922 9.25 17.11 1.89
N VAL A 923 9.29 15.95 2.55
CA VAL A 923 10.15 15.71 3.71
C VAL A 923 11.56 15.37 3.22
N GLU A 924 12.55 16.12 3.70
CA GLU A 924 13.98 15.87 3.47
C GLU A 924 14.59 15.02 4.58
N GLY A 925 13.96 15.00 5.76
CA GLY A 925 14.28 14.11 6.87
C GLY A 925 13.38 14.36 8.07
N ALA A 926 13.15 13.32 8.88
CA ALA A 926 12.39 13.39 10.13
C ALA A 926 13.14 12.67 11.24
N ALA A 927 12.89 13.07 12.49
CA ALA A 927 13.39 12.38 13.67
C ALA A 927 12.42 12.58 14.85
N GLU A 928 12.41 11.64 15.79
CA GLU A 928 11.70 11.77 17.07
C GLU A 928 12.65 11.64 18.27
N ALA A 929 12.26 12.23 19.41
CA ALA A 929 12.95 12.06 20.69
C ALA A 929 11.97 12.23 21.86
N LEU A 930 12.30 11.61 23.00
CA LEU A 930 11.56 11.81 24.25
C LEU A 930 11.74 13.24 24.81
N ASP A 931 10.95 13.60 25.81
CA ASP A 931 11.09 14.87 26.51
C ASP A 931 12.46 14.96 27.20
N CYS A 932 13.00 16.18 27.28
CA CYS A 932 14.35 16.49 27.79
C CYS A 932 15.53 15.87 27.01
N ASP A 933 15.32 14.92 26.09
CA ASP A 933 16.36 14.43 25.19
C ASP A 933 16.62 15.43 24.05
N THR A 934 17.90 15.51 23.64
CA THR A 934 18.31 16.38 22.54
C THR A 934 18.23 15.63 21.22
N ILE A 935 17.39 16.12 20.32
CA ILE A 935 17.26 15.60 18.96
C ILE A 935 18.18 16.36 18.01
N THR A 936 18.73 15.69 17.00
CA THR A 936 19.57 16.32 15.98
C THR A 936 19.33 15.69 14.62
N LEU A 937 18.82 16.48 13.68
CA LEU A 937 18.61 16.11 12.30
C LEU A 937 19.72 16.71 11.44
N ASN A 938 20.45 15.88 10.70
CA ASN A 938 21.57 16.29 9.86
C ASN A 938 21.31 15.89 8.40
N GLN A 939 21.01 16.85 7.53
CA GLN A 939 20.68 16.57 6.13
C GLN A 939 21.48 17.45 5.17
N GLN A 940 22.06 16.84 4.13
CA GLN A 940 22.73 17.55 3.05
C GLN A 940 21.68 17.93 2.00
N VAL A 941 21.45 19.23 1.78
CA VAL A 941 20.37 19.69 0.88
C VAL A 941 20.87 20.70 -0.15
N LEU A 942 20.12 20.80 -1.26
CA LEU A 942 20.38 21.71 -2.39
C LEU A 942 19.83 23.13 -2.12
N PRO A 943 20.13 24.14 -2.96
CA PRO A 943 19.48 25.45 -2.86
C PRO A 943 17.95 25.34 -2.90
N GLY A 944 17.24 26.16 -2.12
CA GLY A 944 15.79 26.10 -2.00
C GLY A 944 15.22 26.92 -0.85
N ILE A 945 13.91 26.80 -0.65
CA ILE A 945 13.19 27.29 0.52
C ILE A 945 12.87 26.06 1.37
N TYR A 946 13.14 26.13 2.66
CA TYR A 946 12.93 25.02 3.58
C TYR A 946 12.15 25.51 4.80
N ALA A 947 11.42 24.60 5.44
CA ALA A 947 10.83 24.79 6.75
C ALA A 947 11.38 23.75 7.73
N ILE A 948 11.47 24.15 9.00
CA ILE A 948 11.62 23.22 10.12
C ILE A 948 10.26 23.09 10.77
N TYR A 949 9.75 21.87 10.88
CA TYR A 949 8.59 21.50 11.68
C TYR A 949 9.04 21.05 13.07
N ILE A 950 8.42 21.55 14.13
CA ILE A 950 8.53 20.97 15.47
C ILE A 950 7.17 20.93 16.15
N ALA A 951 6.83 19.79 16.72
CA ALA A 951 5.58 19.60 17.46
C ALA A 951 5.73 18.45 18.48
N PRO A 952 4.81 18.29 19.44
CA PRO A 952 4.65 17.05 20.19
C PRO A 952 4.42 15.89 19.21
N ASN A 953 5.13 14.76 19.35
CA ASN A 953 4.94 13.63 18.42
C ASN A 953 3.57 12.95 18.56
N THR A 954 2.87 13.20 19.66
CA THR A 954 1.53 12.71 20.00
C THR A 954 0.49 13.82 19.96
N PHE A 955 -0.78 13.49 19.68
CA PHE A 955 -1.88 14.47 19.51
C PHE A 955 -2.57 14.86 20.82
N SER A 956 -2.16 14.29 21.96
CA SER A 956 -2.71 14.62 23.28
C SER A 956 -1.68 14.52 24.40
N ARG A 957 -2.14 14.68 25.66
CA ARG A 957 -1.41 14.45 26.92
C ARG A 957 -0.40 15.53 27.34
N TRP A 958 0.17 16.27 26.40
CA TRP A 958 1.08 17.39 26.70
C TRP A 958 0.28 18.67 26.98
N GLU A 959 0.32 19.18 28.21
CA GLU A 959 -0.36 20.45 28.54
C GLU A 959 0.21 21.60 27.71
N CYS A 960 -0.66 22.45 27.14
CA CYS A 960 -0.22 23.70 26.49
C CYS A 960 0.64 24.55 27.42
N GLY A 961 1.76 25.08 26.92
CA GLY A 961 2.69 25.92 27.68
C GLY A 961 4.06 25.28 27.95
N LEU A 962 4.38 24.20 27.24
CA LEU A 962 5.64 23.47 27.38
C LEU A 962 6.65 23.99 26.36
N ASN A 963 7.87 24.25 26.82
CA ASN A 963 8.86 25.01 26.10
C ASN A 963 9.80 24.11 25.29
N TYR A 964 10.37 24.64 24.22
CA TYR A 964 11.49 24.02 23.53
C TYR A 964 12.58 25.03 23.13
N VAL A 965 13.77 24.50 22.85
CA VAL A 965 14.92 25.24 22.33
C VAL A 965 15.28 24.67 20.97
N LEU A 966 15.08 25.45 19.91
CA LEU A 966 15.41 25.07 18.53
C LEU A 966 16.64 25.86 18.04
N THR A 967 17.57 25.21 17.36
CA THR A 967 18.74 25.85 16.72
C THR A 967 18.97 25.34 15.31
N LEU A 968 19.37 26.25 14.42
CA LEU A 968 19.76 25.97 13.04
C LEU A 968 21.25 26.32 12.83
N ASP A 969 22.04 25.34 12.39
CA ASP A 969 23.41 25.50 11.92
C ASP A 969 23.51 25.04 10.44
N LEU A 970 24.18 25.82 9.59
CA LEU A 970 24.28 25.67 8.15
C LEU A 970 25.74 25.64 7.70
N VAL A 971 26.32 24.43 7.65
CA VAL A 971 27.70 24.26 7.20
C VAL A 971 27.75 24.34 5.68
N THR A 972 28.04 25.53 5.16
CA THR A 972 28.41 25.72 3.75
C THR A 972 29.90 25.52 3.53
N THR A 973 30.26 24.93 2.40
CA THR A 973 31.64 24.87 1.91
C THR A 973 31.83 25.85 0.77
N TRP A 974 33.05 26.36 0.59
CA TRP A 974 33.36 27.24 -0.55
C TRP A 974 33.34 26.50 -1.90
N LEU A 975 33.37 25.17 -1.87
CA LEU A 975 33.36 24.28 -3.03
C LEU A 975 32.46 23.08 -2.70
N SER A 976 31.38 22.91 -3.45
CA SER A 976 30.46 21.78 -3.34
C SER A 976 29.94 21.35 -4.72
N THR A 977 29.25 20.21 -4.78
CA THR A 977 28.60 19.67 -5.98
C THR A 977 27.13 19.40 -5.71
N ASP A 978 26.31 19.36 -6.77
CA ASP A 978 24.93 18.85 -6.72
C ASP A 978 24.87 17.32 -6.52
N VAL A 979 25.82 16.61 -7.13
CA VAL A 979 25.96 15.16 -7.06
C VAL A 979 27.15 14.78 -6.18
N THR A 980 26.93 13.93 -5.18
CA THR A 980 27.99 13.39 -4.29
C THR A 980 28.42 11.97 -4.66
N GLU A 981 27.54 11.18 -5.27
CA GLU A 981 27.79 9.83 -5.76
C GLU A 981 26.87 9.49 -6.95
N GLY A 982 27.18 8.43 -7.69
CA GLY A 982 26.34 7.96 -8.80
C GLY A 982 27.07 7.04 -9.78
N THR A 983 26.30 6.32 -10.59
CA THR A 983 26.82 5.33 -11.56
C THR A 983 26.84 5.90 -12.97
N ILE A 984 27.96 5.74 -13.68
CA ILE A 984 28.14 6.19 -15.07
C ILE A 984 28.39 4.95 -15.96
N PRO A 985 27.45 4.54 -16.82
CA PRO A 985 27.63 3.41 -17.74
C PRO A 985 28.86 3.53 -18.66
N GLU A 986 29.43 2.39 -19.11
CA GLU A 986 30.58 2.39 -20.03
C GLU A 986 30.27 3.26 -21.27
N ARG A 987 31.13 4.25 -21.54
CA ARG A 987 31.04 5.20 -22.67
C ARG A 987 29.93 6.26 -22.60
N SER A 988 29.44 6.53 -21.40
CA SER A 988 28.55 7.65 -21.11
C SER A 988 29.28 8.76 -20.35
N SER A 989 28.58 9.87 -20.11
CA SER A 989 29.05 10.98 -19.28
C SER A 989 27.88 11.68 -18.64
N THR A 990 27.93 11.92 -17.33
CA THR A 990 27.03 12.84 -16.64
C THR A 990 27.69 14.22 -16.47
N ASP A 991 26.88 15.26 -16.39
CA ASP A 991 27.31 16.61 -16.03
C ASP A 991 27.08 16.80 -14.51
N ILE A 992 28.04 17.43 -13.82
CA ILE A 992 27.97 17.73 -12.37
C ILE A 992 28.05 19.26 -12.21
N THR A 993 27.11 19.85 -11.48
CA THR A 993 27.13 21.28 -11.15
C THR A 993 28.07 21.54 -9.98
N VAL A 994 29.18 22.23 -10.26
CA VAL A 994 30.13 22.66 -9.23
C VAL A 994 29.74 24.05 -8.73
N TYR A 995 29.41 24.16 -7.44
CA TYR A 995 29.13 25.42 -6.76
C TYR A 995 30.43 25.95 -6.15
N MET A 996 30.66 27.26 -6.30
CA MET A 996 31.78 27.97 -5.68
C MET A 996 31.24 29.18 -4.91
N ASN A 997 31.15 29.06 -3.58
CA ASN A 997 30.68 30.13 -2.71
C ASN A 997 31.87 30.98 -2.23
N ALA A 998 31.81 32.29 -2.48
CA ALA A 998 32.80 33.28 -2.08
C ALA A 998 32.31 34.28 -1.00
N ALA A 999 31.06 34.14 -0.52
CA ALA A 999 30.42 35.14 0.33
C ALA A 999 31.17 35.42 1.64
N ASP A 1000 31.67 34.38 2.29
CA ASP A 1000 32.36 34.43 3.59
C ASP A 1000 33.87 34.20 3.47
N LEU A 1001 34.43 34.35 2.26
CA LEU A 1001 35.85 34.20 1.99
C LEU A 1001 36.59 35.56 2.03
N GLU A 1002 37.76 35.57 2.69
CA GLU A 1002 38.68 36.71 2.64
C GLU A 1002 39.32 36.86 1.23
N GLU A 1003 39.88 38.03 0.91
CA GLU A 1003 40.64 38.23 -0.34
C GLU A 1003 41.81 37.23 -0.41
N GLY A 1004 41.81 36.36 -1.43
CA GLY A 1004 42.79 35.28 -1.50
C GLY A 1004 42.59 34.29 -2.65
N ASN A 1005 43.57 33.40 -2.78
CA ASN A 1005 43.53 32.27 -3.70
C ASN A 1005 43.14 31.02 -2.91
N TYR A 1006 41.98 30.48 -3.21
CA TYR A 1006 41.45 29.23 -2.69
C TYR A 1006 41.68 28.12 -3.70
N SER A 1007 42.10 26.95 -3.23
CA SER A 1007 42.37 25.78 -4.05
C SER A 1007 41.80 24.55 -3.37
N GLY A 1008 41.05 23.76 -4.12
CA GLY A 1008 40.40 22.54 -3.68
C GLY A 1008 40.53 21.46 -4.74
N LEU A 1009 40.14 20.25 -4.37
CA LEU A 1009 40.02 19.11 -5.27
C LEU A 1009 38.56 18.65 -5.21
N ILE A 1010 38.00 18.28 -6.36
CA ILE A 1010 36.86 17.38 -6.42
C ILE A 1010 37.46 16.00 -6.65
N ASP A 1011 37.45 15.17 -5.62
CA ASP A 1011 38.03 13.83 -5.65
C ASP A 1011 36.93 12.83 -6.05
N ILE A 1012 36.95 12.38 -7.30
CA ILE A 1012 35.98 11.41 -7.83
C ILE A 1012 36.56 10.02 -7.63
N SER A 1013 36.00 9.24 -6.70
CA SER A 1013 36.33 7.82 -6.53
C SER A 1013 35.54 6.97 -7.53
N SER A 1014 36.16 5.96 -8.12
CA SER A 1014 35.58 5.11 -9.15
C SER A 1014 35.99 3.65 -8.96
N ASN A 1015 35.14 2.72 -9.43
CA ASN A 1015 35.47 1.30 -9.52
C ASN A 1015 36.28 0.94 -10.80
N ASP A 1016 36.58 1.92 -11.67
CA ASP A 1016 37.47 1.74 -12.81
C ASP A 1016 38.89 1.38 -12.33
N LEU A 1017 39.33 0.16 -12.63
CA LEU A 1017 40.64 -0.37 -12.24
C LEU A 1017 41.84 0.39 -12.86
N SER A 1018 41.61 1.25 -13.86
CA SER A 1018 42.65 2.04 -14.53
C SER A 1018 42.81 3.44 -13.94
N ASP A 1019 41.71 4.11 -13.60
CA ASP A 1019 41.67 5.42 -12.94
C ASP A 1019 40.65 5.42 -11.77
N PRO A 1020 40.94 4.70 -10.65
CA PRO A 1020 40.01 4.52 -9.53
C PRO A 1020 39.83 5.77 -8.64
N GLU A 1021 40.64 6.81 -8.88
CA GLU A 1021 40.57 8.10 -8.20
C GLU A 1021 40.96 9.20 -9.20
N VAL A 1022 40.02 10.10 -9.52
CA VAL A 1022 40.22 11.21 -10.45
C VAL A 1022 40.05 12.52 -9.70
N GLN A 1023 41.17 13.21 -9.46
CA GLN A 1023 41.18 14.49 -8.75
C GLN A 1023 41.08 15.67 -9.73
N VAL A 1024 39.99 16.43 -9.66
CA VAL A 1024 39.78 17.64 -10.47
C VAL A 1024 40.15 18.88 -9.64
N PRO A 1025 41.27 19.56 -9.93
CA PRO A 1025 41.69 20.73 -9.16
C PRO A 1025 40.85 21.96 -9.52
N VAL A 1026 40.23 22.55 -8.49
CA VAL A 1026 39.46 23.79 -8.59
C VAL A 1026 40.25 24.92 -7.93
N SER A 1027 40.26 26.08 -8.58
CA SER A 1027 40.89 27.30 -8.04
C SER A 1027 39.90 28.45 -8.12
N LEU A 1028 39.63 29.06 -6.98
CA LEU A 1028 38.81 30.26 -6.83
C LEU A 1028 39.73 31.40 -6.40
N ILE A 1029 39.65 32.54 -7.08
CA ILE A 1029 40.35 33.77 -6.68
C ILE A 1029 39.28 34.75 -6.21
N VAL A 1030 39.30 35.07 -4.92
CA VAL A 1030 38.42 36.04 -4.29
C VAL A 1030 39.15 37.38 -4.29
N SER A 1031 38.59 38.38 -4.97
CA SER A 1031 39.18 39.72 -5.13
C SER A 1031 38.14 40.81 -4.98
N ASP A 1032 38.52 41.93 -4.38
CA ASP A 1032 37.66 43.11 -4.22
C ASP A 1032 37.31 43.78 -5.58
N GLY A 1033 36.07 44.29 -5.71
CA GLY A 1033 35.53 44.95 -6.90
C GLY A 1033 34.48 44.16 -7.71
N CYS A 1034 33.75 44.85 -8.58
CA CYS A 1034 32.67 44.29 -9.40
C CYS A 1034 33.16 43.65 -10.71
N SER A 1035 32.44 42.64 -11.21
CA SER A 1035 32.80 41.93 -12.45
C SER A 1035 32.38 42.69 -13.73
N TYR A 1036 33.15 43.70 -14.12
CA TYR A 1036 32.93 44.43 -15.38
C TYR A 1036 34.22 44.97 -16.01
N ILE A 1037 34.15 45.30 -17.32
CA ILE A 1037 35.22 45.98 -18.05
C ILE A 1037 34.79 47.44 -18.29
N PRO A 1038 35.58 48.45 -17.88
CA PRO A 1038 35.23 49.86 -18.13
C PRO A 1038 35.00 50.14 -19.62
N GLY A 1039 33.79 50.56 -19.97
CA GLY A 1039 33.32 50.82 -21.33
C GLY A 1039 32.73 49.63 -22.09
N ASP A 1040 32.59 48.45 -21.49
CA ASP A 1040 31.91 47.28 -22.09
C ASP A 1040 30.40 47.31 -21.75
N ILE A 1041 29.72 48.36 -22.23
CA ILE A 1041 28.37 48.75 -21.78
C ILE A 1041 27.30 47.74 -22.25
N ASN A 1042 27.61 46.93 -23.27
CA ASN A 1042 26.73 45.87 -23.75
C ASN A 1042 27.14 44.47 -23.27
N PHE A 1043 28.20 44.36 -22.45
CA PHE A 1043 28.74 43.10 -21.91
C PHE A 1043 29.14 42.09 -23.01
N ASP A 1044 29.71 42.58 -24.14
CA ASP A 1044 30.23 41.73 -25.23
C ASP A 1044 31.72 41.34 -25.07
N GLY A 1045 32.34 41.80 -23.99
CA GLY A 1045 33.73 41.55 -23.61
C GLY A 1045 34.71 42.56 -24.20
N ARG A 1046 34.24 43.68 -24.79
CA ARG A 1046 35.08 44.57 -25.60
C ARG A 1046 34.61 46.03 -25.62
N ALA A 1047 35.17 46.87 -24.76
CA ALA A 1047 34.97 48.33 -24.83
C ALA A 1047 35.38 48.95 -26.20
N ASN A 1048 34.41 49.19 -27.08
CA ASN A 1048 34.59 49.60 -28.48
C ASN A 1048 33.52 50.59 -28.99
N GLY A 1049 33.40 50.76 -30.31
CA GLY A 1049 32.44 51.67 -30.94
C GLY A 1049 30.99 51.18 -30.91
N ILE A 1050 30.77 49.88 -30.66
CA ILE A 1050 29.46 49.27 -30.47
C ILE A 1050 28.85 49.75 -29.14
N ASP A 1051 29.63 49.79 -28.06
CA ASP A 1051 29.23 50.27 -26.73
C ASP A 1051 28.80 51.73 -26.72
N VAL A 1052 29.56 52.58 -27.42
CA VAL A 1052 29.18 53.97 -27.68
C VAL A 1052 27.82 54.04 -28.37
N THR A 1053 27.55 53.12 -29.30
CA THR A 1053 26.26 53.04 -30.01
C THR A 1053 25.15 52.53 -29.09
N PHE A 1054 25.43 51.52 -28.26
CA PHE A 1054 24.54 50.95 -27.26
C PHE A 1054 24.14 51.99 -26.21
N GLY A 1055 25.10 52.67 -25.58
CA GLY A 1055 24.84 53.75 -24.63
C GLY A 1055 24.05 54.92 -25.24
N VAL A 1056 24.32 55.29 -26.51
CA VAL A 1056 23.51 56.29 -27.24
C VAL A 1056 22.07 55.82 -27.52
N VAL A 1057 21.85 54.51 -27.66
CA VAL A 1057 20.51 53.91 -27.80
C VAL A 1057 19.79 53.85 -26.46
N TYR A 1058 20.48 53.45 -25.38
CA TYR A 1058 19.99 53.50 -24.00
C TYR A 1058 19.50 54.91 -23.62
N PHE A 1059 20.31 55.96 -23.82
CA PHE A 1059 19.90 57.36 -23.56
C PHE A 1059 18.77 57.88 -24.47
N LYS A 1060 18.28 57.07 -25.42
CA LYS A 1060 17.09 57.35 -26.24
C LYS A 1060 15.89 56.47 -25.86
N GLY A 1061 15.97 55.70 -24.77
CA GLY A 1061 14.91 54.78 -24.31
C GLY A 1061 14.97 53.40 -24.96
N GLY A 1062 16.17 52.93 -25.33
CA GLY A 1062 16.41 51.54 -25.71
C GLY A 1062 16.60 50.61 -24.51
N ASN A 1063 17.09 49.40 -24.77
CA ASN A 1063 17.38 48.39 -23.74
C ASN A 1063 18.29 48.95 -22.63
N LEU A 1064 18.06 48.50 -21.40
CA LEU A 1064 18.93 48.79 -20.26
C LEU A 1064 20.28 48.07 -20.45
N PRO A 1065 21.40 48.65 -20.00
CA PRO A 1065 22.63 47.90 -19.79
C PRO A 1065 22.41 46.79 -18.73
N PRO A 1066 23.22 45.72 -18.73
CA PRO A 1066 23.26 44.75 -17.65
C PRO A 1066 23.56 45.38 -16.29
N ILE A 1067 23.22 44.68 -15.21
CA ILE A 1067 23.60 45.09 -13.85
C ILE A 1067 24.99 44.56 -13.56
N ASP A 1068 25.96 45.47 -13.42
CA ASP A 1068 27.40 45.15 -13.33
C ASP A 1068 27.87 44.81 -11.90
N CYS A 1069 27.06 45.11 -10.87
CA CYS A 1069 27.40 44.98 -9.45
C CYS A 1069 26.21 44.44 -8.65
N VAL A 1070 26.40 43.32 -7.93
CA VAL A 1070 25.44 42.77 -6.98
C VAL A 1070 26.24 42.29 -5.75
N PRO A 1071 25.97 42.81 -4.53
CA PRO A 1071 25.06 43.91 -4.21
C PRO A 1071 25.50 45.26 -4.82
N PRO A 1072 24.61 46.28 -4.86
CA PRO A 1072 24.95 47.59 -5.41
C PRO A 1072 26.08 48.31 -4.65
N CYS A 1073 26.86 49.12 -5.38
CA CYS A 1073 28.02 49.83 -4.84
C CYS A 1073 27.65 50.84 -3.74
N VAL A 1074 28.25 50.67 -2.57
CA VAL A 1074 27.91 51.40 -1.33
C VAL A 1074 28.11 52.91 -1.50
N GLY A 1075 27.00 53.65 -1.41
CA GLY A 1075 27.00 55.12 -1.49
C GLY A 1075 26.70 55.70 -2.88
N ILE A 1076 26.50 54.85 -3.89
CA ILE A 1076 26.08 55.29 -5.24
C ILE A 1076 24.55 55.12 -5.39
N PRO A 1077 23.83 56.10 -6.00
CA PRO A 1077 22.38 55.96 -6.22
C PRO A 1077 22.04 54.96 -7.34
N ASP A 1078 21.17 54.01 -7.03
CA ASP A 1078 20.67 53.04 -8.01
C ASP A 1078 19.57 53.57 -8.95
N PRO A 1079 19.44 53.01 -10.17
CA PRO A 1079 20.35 52.02 -10.77
C PRO A 1079 21.64 52.69 -11.29
N PHE A 1080 22.80 52.14 -10.91
CA PHE A 1080 24.10 52.53 -11.46
C PHE A 1080 24.67 51.46 -12.41
N TYR A 1081 25.22 51.90 -13.54
CA TYR A 1081 25.82 51.02 -14.56
C TYR A 1081 27.33 51.28 -14.60
N ALA A 1082 28.09 50.43 -13.90
CA ALA A 1082 29.50 50.66 -13.61
C ALA A 1082 30.39 50.59 -14.86
N ALA A 1083 30.05 49.73 -15.83
CA ALA A 1083 30.71 49.69 -17.14
C ALA A 1083 30.44 50.96 -17.98
N GLY A 1084 29.37 51.68 -17.67
CA GLY A 1084 28.97 52.92 -18.34
C GLY A 1084 29.75 54.16 -17.92
N ASP A 1085 30.17 54.27 -16.65
CA ASP A 1085 31.05 55.36 -16.20
C ASP A 1085 32.49 55.12 -16.66
N VAL A 1086 32.87 55.81 -17.74
CA VAL A 1086 34.23 55.77 -18.28
C VAL A 1086 35.05 57.01 -17.95
N ASN A 1087 34.48 57.94 -17.17
CA ASN A 1087 35.07 59.24 -16.87
C ASN A 1087 35.47 59.41 -15.38
N ALA A 1088 35.05 58.49 -14.52
CA ALA A 1088 35.23 58.44 -13.08
C ALA A 1088 34.54 59.58 -12.30
N ASP A 1089 33.32 59.96 -12.71
CA ASP A 1089 32.44 60.84 -11.92
C ASP A 1089 31.32 60.08 -11.18
N CYS A 1090 31.37 58.73 -11.19
CA CYS A 1090 30.43 57.81 -10.56
C CYS A 1090 28.99 58.00 -11.04
N ARG A 1091 28.81 58.30 -12.34
CA ARG A 1091 27.51 58.47 -13.00
C ARG A 1091 27.59 58.03 -14.45
N PHE A 1092 26.61 57.25 -14.92
CA PHE A 1092 26.48 56.97 -16.34
C PHE A 1092 25.60 58.00 -17.03
N ASN A 1093 26.18 58.85 -17.89
CA ASN A 1093 25.47 59.91 -18.59
C ASN A 1093 26.05 60.24 -20.00
N GLY A 1094 25.54 61.30 -20.65
CA GLY A 1094 26.00 61.70 -21.99
C GLY A 1094 27.45 62.21 -22.06
N ILE A 1095 28.06 62.56 -20.91
CA ILE A 1095 29.47 62.92 -20.81
C ILE A 1095 30.36 61.69 -21.04
N ASP A 1096 29.98 60.54 -20.50
CA ASP A 1096 30.69 59.26 -20.67
C ASP A 1096 30.79 58.85 -22.12
N ILE A 1097 29.67 58.89 -22.85
CA ILE A 1097 29.65 58.66 -24.31
C ILE A 1097 30.62 59.61 -25.03
N THR A 1098 30.70 60.86 -24.60
CA THR A 1098 31.61 61.86 -25.19
C THR A 1098 33.07 61.57 -24.83
N TYR A 1099 33.34 61.12 -23.61
CA TYR A 1099 34.66 60.70 -23.13
C TYR A 1099 35.14 59.44 -23.85
N PHE A 1100 34.28 58.43 -23.98
CA PHE A 1100 34.52 57.19 -24.70
C PHE A 1100 34.85 57.45 -26.18
N VAL A 1101 34.07 58.31 -26.85
CA VAL A 1101 34.37 58.76 -28.22
C VAL A 1101 35.72 59.50 -28.31
N ALA A 1102 36.16 60.18 -27.25
CA ALA A 1102 37.48 60.80 -27.19
C ALA A 1102 38.60 59.76 -26.96
N TYR A 1103 38.37 58.74 -26.14
CA TYR A 1103 39.27 57.59 -25.98
C TYR A 1103 39.46 56.81 -27.29
N LEU A 1104 38.38 56.45 -27.99
CA LEU A 1104 38.43 55.77 -29.29
C LEU A 1104 39.11 56.61 -30.39
N LYS A 1105 39.19 57.94 -30.21
CA LYS A 1105 39.96 58.87 -31.06
C LYS A 1105 41.41 59.08 -30.61
N GLN A 1106 41.87 58.35 -29.60
CA GLN A 1106 43.20 58.48 -28.97
C GLN A 1106 43.47 59.90 -28.40
N ILE A 1107 42.40 60.59 -27.98
CA ILE A 1107 42.48 61.90 -27.31
C ILE A 1107 42.58 61.70 -25.79
N GLN A 1108 41.89 60.70 -25.24
CA GLN A 1108 42.07 60.25 -23.85
C GLN A 1108 42.98 59.01 -23.82
N PRO A 1109 43.85 58.86 -22.79
CA PRO A 1109 44.83 57.78 -22.72
C PRO A 1109 44.25 56.43 -22.25
N ALA A 1110 43.13 56.46 -21.51
CA ALA A 1110 42.46 55.29 -20.95
C ALA A 1110 40.97 55.59 -20.75
N LEU A 1111 40.17 54.54 -20.59
CA LEU A 1111 38.86 54.62 -19.94
C LEU A 1111 39.10 54.57 -18.42
N LEU A 1112 38.32 55.34 -17.67
CA LEU A 1112 38.40 55.40 -16.21
C LEU A 1112 37.21 54.65 -15.60
N TYR A 1113 37.14 54.59 -14.26
CA TYR A 1113 36.06 53.94 -13.52
C TYR A 1113 35.85 54.62 -12.16
N CYS A 1114 34.63 54.52 -11.62
CA CYS A 1114 34.30 55.02 -10.30
C CYS A 1114 35.15 54.35 -9.20
N GLN A 1115 35.81 55.15 -8.35
CA GLN A 1115 36.66 54.61 -7.29
C GLN A 1115 35.89 53.91 -6.16
N ASP A 1116 34.64 54.34 -5.93
CA ASP A 1116 33.73 53.73 -4.95
C ASP A 1116 32.98 52.50 -5.51
N CYS A 1117 33.35 52.06 -6.72
CA CYS A 1117 32.75 50.93 -7.45
C CYS A 1117 33.76 50.37 -8.47
N PRO A 1118 34.93 49.87 -8.03
CA PRO A 1118 36.02 49.49 -8.93
C PRO A 1118 35.72 48.18 -9.69
N PRO A 1119 36.27 47.99 -10.90
CA PRO A 1119 36.24 46.69 -11.57
C PRO A 1119 37.21 45.72 -10.87
N ALA A 1120 36.86 44.44 -10.85
CA ALA A 1120 37.66 43.37 -10.24
C ALA A 1120 39.10 43.38 -10.77
N GLY A 1121 40.08 43.29 -9.85
CA GLY A 1121 41.51 43.34 -10.19
C GLY A 1121 42.11 44.75 -10.38
N ALA A 1122 41.36 45.83 -10.11
CA ALA A 1122 41.85 47.20 -10.15
C ALA A 1122 43.06 47.48 -9.23
N SER A 1123 43.23 46.68 -8.17
CA SER A 1123 44.19 46.86 -7.09
C SER A 1123 45.61 46.32 -7.34
N GLY A 1124 45.96 45.82 -8.54
CA GLY A 1124 47.37 45.66 -8.87
C GLY A 1124 47.78 44.80 -10.07
N GLY A 1125 48.40 45.44 -11.06
CA GLY A 1125 49.65 44.92 -11.64
C GLY A 1125 49.64 43.61 -12.44
N ILE A 1126 48.48 43.08 -12.86
CA ILE A 1126 48.38 41.97 -13.81
C ILE A 1126 48.02 42.53 -15.20
N GLY A 1127 48.59 41.93 -16.26
CA GLY A 1127 48.41 42.42 -17.63
C GLY A 1127 46.98 42.17 -18.16
N ALA A 1128 46.48 43.09 -18.98
CA ALA A 1128 45.12 43.07 -19.54
C ALA A 1128 44.85 41.94 -20.59
N ASP A 1129 45.64 40.87 -20.59
CA ASP A 1129 45.53 39.72 -21.50
C ASP A 1129 44.99 38.43 -20.81
N GLU A 1130 44.78 38.41 -19.49
CA GLU A 1130 44.36 37.19 -18.74
C GLU A 1130 42.93 37.18 -18.19
N ILE A 1131 42.21 38.31 -18.14
CA ILE A 1131 40.88 38.37 -17.47
C ILE A 1131 39.74 37.87 -18.39
N THR A 1132 39.92 37.82 -19.71
CA THR A 1132 38.87 37.36 -20.64
C THR A 1132 38.85 35.84 -20.86
N LYS A 1133 38.52 35.07 -19.82
CA LYS A 1133 38.04 33.67 -19.93
C LYS A 1133 37.45 33.06 -18.65
N VAL A 1134 36.31 33.59 -18.20
CA VAL A 1134 35.34 32.79 -17.41
C VAL A 1134 34.02 32.69 -18.18
N LYS A 1135 34.07 31.91 -19.26
CA LYS A 1135 32.96 31.02 -19.60
C LYS A 1135 33.31 29.67 -18.96
N PRO A 1136 32.36 28.92 -18.40
CA PRO A 1136 32.51 27.47 -18.26
C PRO A 1136 32.40 26.80 -19.64
N GLU A 1137 33.37 27.08 -20.53
CA GLU A 1137 33.73 26.15 -21.59
C GLU A 1137 34.79 25.22 -21.01
N LEU A 1138 34.35 24.07 -20.52
CA LEU A 1138 35.20 22.94 -20.12
C LEU A 1138 35.92 22.39 -21.37
N ARG A 1139 36.91 23.15 -21.86
CA ARG A 1139 37.82 22.72 -22.91
C ARG A 1139 38.81 21.73 -22.33
N LEU A 1140 38.40 20.47 -22.31
CA LEU A 1140 39.29 19.32 -22.26
C LEU A 1140 40.48 19.59 -23.19
N LEU A 1141 41.66 19.80 -22.60
CA LEU A 1141 42.90 19.96 -23.33
C LEU A 1141 43.26 18.62 -23.95
N ASN A 1142 42.75 18.40 -25.17
CA ASN A 1142 43.08 17.29 -26.05
C ASN A 1142 44.61 17.22 -26.26
N ARG A 1143 45.31 16.54 -25.34
CA ARG A 1143 46.60 15.93 -25.64
C ARG A 1143 46.31 14.78 -26.59
N ARG A 1144 46.45 15.07 -27.88
CA ARG A 1144 46.79 14.02 -28.85
C ARG A 1144 48.05 13.32 -28.33
N ASP A 1145 47.88 12.08 -27.87
CA ASP A 1145 48.55 10.92 -28.48
C ASP A 1145 47.87 9.62 -28.02
N GLY A 1146 46.76 9.31 -28.71
CA GLY A 1146 46.16 7.98 -28.96
C GLY A 1146 46.10 6.91 -27.86
N LEU A 1147 44.89 6.61 -27.41
CA LEU A 1147 44.16 5.38 -27.78
C LEU A 1147 42.67 5.49 -27.40
N ASP A 1148 41.85 4.55 -27.86
CA ASP A 1148 40.39 4.58 -27.77
C ASP A 1148 39.85 4.40 -26.34
N SER A 1149 39.09 5.39 -25.86
CA SER A 1149 37.70 5.21 -25.39
C SER A 1149 37.10 6.58 -25.02
N LYS A 1150 35.79 6.67 -25.14
CA LYS A 1150 34.94 7.75 -24.63
C LYS A 1150 33.53 7.20 -24.53
#